data_AF-K3WPG2-F1
#
_entry.id   AF-K3WPG2-F1
#
_cell.length_a   1.000
_cell.length_b   1.000
_cell.length_c   1.000
_cell.angle_alpha   90.00
_cell.angle_beta   90.00
_cell.angle_gamma   90.00
#
_symmetry.space_group_name_H-M   'P 1'
#
loop_
_entity.id
_entity.type
_entity.pdbx_description
1 polymer ?
#
loop_
_entity_poly.entity_id
_entity_poly.type
_entity_poly.pdbx_seq_one_letter_code
_entity_poly.pdbx_strand_id
1 'polypeptide(L)'
;MSFICQGTGDEDVTAWVCHLQSLCGGTGEFATSAIGTAAAGGLHPGGMTAGAMDDRSIRIVAELRRLLHTSKSPESVKCKNFVKSFECRSPSALRQFRDFHASLTNSIMKDHANRILKHLEETRQGDSSSSARQLPSVMLSDIRSAVSRHVEEVLFTPLQDSIYVFMRRAFQEDDSSINRKVRWLQGKDQTFYNIPLHQISWKEWRKASKVLAQIGHLALPSSKYDVLMNTVSTIQATFGEEHNMVADAEPLETDDIIPIFTYVLANSGLENLLSLKTLLTELNGSWAVGGSLDDGAALSILNHAVDFISNVSIPAVLEDIFKDQITLSIDGDWRRVLEFEVEPTYRYGAVVQTVSSHGYSTVGSTITRGSVLVTINGQSVVLWPFQDIMTLLKESTHPHRLAFIPGASYFKILTSNKSLWNVALIHACQRGDVMSVQMLLANGADVNYVAYECGGNTPLHVAVSALHFNVVSYILQHGAKVKAIGEYGRTALHMVGAPCTLSSASSAFSASTALAGTTLRNGANTNKRDGETEIVAGTFSAIVNLLLQSEHYRLDEADALIWYCEYGGYYQEMVNILRELLKRHEGTVKGFYVRRMVLHALNKLVENLKHKVERDTEVCAYISAFCEELFPFTIDDDPQCAQWLSASLLPLYVEACRMQRMQEFQILSFCEDDYTSLKHFLCSAKQNHPSLKFLDDDLFATATGIEIISQSTRRRLSVAGLWTGDAKMSFVVKAEENDPVLYEPAASTITPWQPRGMSRSLQFDRGSRPWILDIDASVIAQQITLFQHYLFSKIKVTEILASKKCVEKTPAYQRLRLLHNHISVWVVSQILSRDDVDQRAEILSYFVKVAAVLLNPLQNLDGFMAVMNATNDSSIYRLKKTWGRLSPQARDLWHDLKLHTEKGARPLNKLTKEGTPPLIPYMGVVIQNIIALQEFPDRVEGDLINFKKIRSIGGLISRFLSFQKAAYLLPTDKRVLEFICTSVQYPDADACFQRSLKVEPRVEAPNGGP
;
A
#
# COMPACT_ATOMS: atom_id res chain seq x y z
N MET A 1 -34.26 24.70 -6.91
CA MET A 1 -35.06 25.60 -6.04
C MET A 1 -34.79 25.22 -4.60
N SER A 2 -34.56 26.19 -3.73
CA SER A 2 -34.54 25.90 -2.29
C SER A 2 -35.98 25.55 -1.89
N PHE A 3 -36.20 24.45 -1.18
CA PHE A 3 -37.52 24.11 -0.61
C PHE A 3 -37.87 25.00 0.60
N ILE A 4 -37.18 26.14 0.74
CA ILE A 4 -37.25 27.05 1.87
C ILE A 4 -38.70 27.48 2.01
N CYS A 5 -39.43 26.78 2.88
CA CYS A 5 -40.72 27.20 3.40
C CYS A 5 -40.47 28.39 4.33
N GLN A 6 -40.05 29.52 3.78
CA GLN A 6 -40.04 30.81 4.48
C GLN A 6 -41.47 31.32 4.73
N GLY A 7 -42.46 30.64 4.14
CA GLY A 7 -43.86 30.86 4.43
C GLY A 7 -44.37 32.07 3.67
N THR A 8 -45.13 31.83 2.61
CA THR A 8 -46.32 32.61 2.19
C THR A 8 -46.91 32.12 0.86
N GLY A 9 -46.22 31.29 0.06
CA GLY A 9 -46.68 30.88 -1.28
C GLY A 9 -47.27 29.46 -1.40
N ASP A 10 -48.25 29.31 -2.30
CA ASP A 10 -48.84 28.02 -2.70
C ASP A 10 -47.86 27.11 -3.49
N GLU A 11 -46.80 27.70 -4.06
CA GLU A 11 -45.75 26.98 -4.81
C GLU A 11 -44.90 26.06 -3.91
N ASP A 12 -44.63 26.45 -2.66
CA ASP A 12 -43.85 25.65 -1.71
C ASP A 12 -44.62 24.41 -1.23
N VAL A 13 -45.94 24.57 -1.01
CA VAL A 13 -46.84 23.47 -0.65
C VAL A 13 -46.92 22.48 -1.80
N THR A 14 -47.04 23.00 -3.03
CA THR A 14 -47.04 22.23 -4.26
C THR A 14 -45.78 21.36 -4.39
N ALA A 15 -44.60 21.93 -4.16
CA ALA A 15 -43.34 21.20 -4.25
C ALA A 15 -43.21 20.07 -3.20
N TRP A 16 -43.63 20.33 -1.95
CA TRP A 16 -43.65 19.33 -0.87
C TRP A 16 -44.65 18.21 -1.12
N VAL A 17 -45.83 18.55 -1.64
CA VAL A 17 -46.87 17.59 -2.03
C VAL A 17 -46.37 16.71 -3.18
N CYS A 18 -45.73 17.30 -4.20
CA CYS A 18 -45.12 16.53 -5.28
C CYS A 18 -43.99 15.61 -4.79
N HIS A 19 -43.19 16.04 -3.81
CA HIS A 19 -42.14 15.20 -3.22
C HIS A 19 -42.71 14.01 -2.46
N LEU A 20 -43.73 14.23 -1.62
CA LEU A 20 -44.45 13.14 -0.94
C LEU A 20 -45.09 12.17 -1.93
N GLN A 21 -45.72 12.69 -3.00
CA GLN A 21 -46.31 11.85 -4.04
C GLN A 21 -45.25 11.05 -4.82
N SER A 22 -44.06 11.63 -5.06
CA SER A 22 -42.93 10.93 -5.68
C SER A 22 -42.36 9.83 -4.79
N LEU A 23 -42.40 9.98 -3.46
CA LEU A 23 -41.96 8.94 -2.52
C LEU A 23 -42.96 7.77 -2.46
N CYS A 24 -44.24 8.02 -2.75
CA CYS A 24 -45.32 7.04 -2.59
C CYS A 24 -45.69 6.29 -3.89
N GLY A 25 -45.09 6.61 -5.05
CA GLY A 25 -45.43 6.03 -6.36
C GLY A 25 -44.24 5.39 -7.08
N GLY A 26 -44.30 4.08 -7.33
CA GLY A 26 -43.27 3.33 -8.05
C GLY A 26 -43.25 3.56 -9.58
N THR A 27 -42.05 3.75 -10.11
CA THR A 27 -41.58 3.50 -11.49
C THR A 27 -42.62 3.53 -12.62
N GLY A 28 -42.71 4.66 -13.32
CA GLY A 28 -43.45 4.74 -14.58
C GLY A 28 -43.36 6.11 -15.25
N GLU A 29 -42.37 6.26 -16.13
CA GLU A 29 -42.23 7.23 -17.25
C GLU A 29 -42.47 8.75 -17.04
N PHE A 30 -42.94 9.24 -15.89
CA PHE A 30 -43.18 10.68 -15.65
C PHE A 30 -42.07 11.38 -14.84
N ALA A 31 -41.09 10.66 -14.31
CA ALA A 31 -40.04 11.23 -13.45
C ALA A 31 -38.82 11.78 -14.20
N THR A 32 -38.64 11.47 -15.49
CA THR A 32 -37.46 11.89 -16.27
C THR A 32 -37.54 13.32 -16.80
N SER A 33 -38.68 14.00 -16.72
CA SER A 33 -38.83 15.40 -17.18
C SER A 33 -38.89 16.45 -16.05
N ALA A 34 -39.20 16.06 -14.80
CA ALA A 34 -39.36 17.02 -13.71
C ALA A 34 -38.04 17.41 -13.01
N ILE A 35 -36.98 16.58 -13.12
CA ILE A 35 -35.66 16.87 -12.52
C ILE A 35 -34.62 17.24 -13.60
N GLY A 36 -34.90 16.96 -14.87
CA GLY A 36 -33.98 17.19 -16.00
C GLY A 36 -34.08 18.54 -16.73
N THR A 37 -35.11 19.35 -16.47
CA THR A 37 -35.37 20.60 -17.24
C THR A 37 -35.89 21.73 -16.35
N ALA A 38 -35.30 21.93 -15.18
CA ALA A 38 -35.62 23.07 -14.29
C ALA A 38 -34.45 24.07 -14.12
N ALA A 39 -33.46 24.07 -15.03
CA ALA A 39 -32.27 24.92 -14.91
C ALA A 39 -31.93 25.77 -16.15
N ALA A 40 -32.73 25.77 -17.22
CA ALA A 40 -32.54 26.68 -18.33
C ALA A 40 -33.87 27.05 -18.98
N GLY A 41 -34.24 28.33 -18.90
CA GLY A 41 -35.45 28.89 -19.53
C GLY A 41 -36.57 29.12 -18.53
N GLY A 42 -36.84 30.39 -18.24
CA GLY A 42 -38.02 30.77 -17.45
C GLY A 42 -39.29 30.29 -18.13
N LEU A 43 -40.19 29.69 -17.36
CA LEU A 43 -41.55 29.41 -17.81
C LEU A 43 -42.55 29.66 -16.69
N HIS A 44 -43.57 30.41 -17.10
CA HIS A 44 -44.80 30.72 -16.40
C HIS A 44 -45.48 29.49 -15.76
N PRO A 45 -46.27 29.71 -14.69
CA PRO A 45 -47.13 28.68 -14.10
C PRO A 45 -48.29 28.41 -15.07
N GLY A 46 -48.12 27.43 -15.94
CA GLY A 46 -49.15 27.07 -16.91
C GLY A 46 -48.95 25.64 -17.37
N GLY A 47 -49.49 24.68 -16.64
CA GLY A 47 -49.47 23.29 -17.12
C GLY A 47 -49.62 22.17 -16.09
N MET A 48 -50.06 22.41 -14.85
CA MET A 48 -50.67 21.35 -14.05
C MET A 48 -52.03 21.85 -13.57
N THR A 49 -53.10 21.24 -14.08
CA THR A 49 -54.45 21.51 -13.62
C THR A 49 -54.54 21.12 -12.15
N ALA A 50 -55.10 22.00 -11.33
CA ALA A 50 -55.25 21.87 -9.87
C ALA A 50 -56.07 20.63 -9.39
N GLY A 51 -56.40 19.69 -10.28
CA GLY A 51 -57.16 18.47 -9.99
C GLY A 51 -56.34 17.21 -9.71
N ALA A 52 -55.00 17.29 -9.62
CA ALA A 52 -54.11 16.12 -9.45
C ALA A 52 -53.38 16.04 -8.10
N MET A 53 -53.55 17.01 -7.21
CA MET A 53 -52.94 17.00 -5.88
C MET A 53 -53.79 16.20 -4.90
N ASP A 54 -53.16 15.27 -4.21
CA ASP A 54 -53.82 14.46 -3.19
C ASP A 54 -54.04 15.30 -1.92
N ASP A 55 -55.31 15.54 -1.59
CA ASP A 55 -55.76 16.22 -0.38
C ASP A 55 -55.13 15.65 0.91
N ARG A 56 -54.76 14.35 0.92
CA ARG A 56 -54.08 13.72 2.05
C ARG A 56 -52.65 14.24 2.20
N SER A 57 -51.92 14.35 1.09
CA SER A 57 -50.56 14.89 1.06
C SER A 57 -50.52 16.36 1.52
N ILE A 58 -51.51 17.17 1.13
CA ILE A 58 -51.65 18.57 1.58
C ILE A 58 -51.85 18.65 3.09
N ARG A 59 -52.72 17.80 3.67
CA ARG A 59 -52.96 17.75 5.12
C ARG A 59 -51.72 17.32 5.91
N ILE A 60 -50.97 16.35 5.40
CA ILE A 60 -49.71 15.89 6.02
C ILE A 60 -48.67 17.02 6.04
N VAL A 61 -48.46 17.70 4.91
CA VAL A 61 -47.52 18.85 4.82
C VAL A 61 -47.94 19.98 5.76
N ALA A 62 -49.24 20.28 5.85
CA ALA A 62 -49.76 21.31 6.75
C ALA A 62 -49.51 20.98 8.23
N GLU A 63 -49.63 19.72 8.62
CA GLU A 63 -49.36 19.27 9.99
C GLU A 63 -47.86 19.29 10.31
N LEU A 64 -47.00 18.82 9.41
CA LEU A 64 -45.54 18.91 9.56
C LEU A 64 -45.08 20.38 9.70
N ARG A 65 -45.68 21.28 8.94
CA ARG A 65 -45.43 22.73 9.04
C ARG A 65 -45.81 23.27 10.43
N ARG A 66 -46.95 22.84 10.99
CA ARG A 66 -47.35 23.24 12.35
C ARG A 66 -46.35 22.77 13.40
N LEU A 67 -45.72 21.62 13.22
CA LEU A 67 -44.78 21.08 14.20
C LEU A 67 -43.45 21.82 14.26
N LEU A 68 -42.90 22.28 13.12
CA LEU A 68 -41.55 22.89 13.10
C LEU A 68 -41.55 24.42 12.98
N HIS A 69 -42.59 25.04 12.44
CA HIS A 69 -42.60 26.49 12.17
C HIS A 69 -43.43 27.31 13.17
N THR A 70 -44.34 26.70 13.93
CA THR A 70 -45.19 27.44 14.87
C THR A 70 -44.42 27.76 16.16
N SER A 71 -44.39 29.04 16.57
CA SER A 71 -43.63 29.51 17.73
C SER A 71 -44.01 28.89 19.08
N LYS A 72 -45.14 28.18 19.15
CA LYS A 72 -45.68 27.53 20.36
C LYS A 72 -45.39 26.03 20.45
N SER A 73 -44.84 25.38 19.40
CA SER A 73 -44.53 23.95 19.48
C SER A 73 -43.22 23.71 20.25
N PRO A 74 -43.13 22.66 21.08
CA PRO A 74 -41.91 22.33 21.80
C PRO A 74 -40.77 21.92 20.85
N GLU A 75 -41.06 21.34 19.69
CA GLU A 75 -40.08 20.95 18.67
C GLU A 75 -39.47 22.17 17.97
N SER A 76 -40.27 23.18 17.61
CA SER A 76 -39.79 24.42 17.00
C SER A 76 -38.86 25.21 17.93
N VAL A 77 -39.17 25.23 19.24
CA VAL A 77 -38.31 25.85 20.26
C VAL A 77 -36.97 25.13 20.38
N LYS A 78 -36.97 23.78 20.35
CA LYS A 78 -35.74 22.97 20.34
C LYS A 78 -34.87 23.28 19.12
N CYS A 79 -35.46 23.37 17.92
CA CYS A 79 -34.74 23.75 16.69
C CYS A 79 -34.10 25.14 16.80
N LYS A 80 -34.87 26.15 17.24
CA LYS A 80 -34.38 27.53 17.35
C LYS A 80 -33.25 27.66 18.37
N ASN A 81 -33.34 26.94 19.48
CA ASN A 81 -32.28 26.93 20.48
C ASN A 81 -31.02 26.27 19.94
N PHE A 82 -31.14 25.13 19.26
CA PHE A 82 -30.02 24.43 18.65
C PHE A 82 -29.31 25.28 17.60
N VAL A 83 -30.06 25.87 16.65
CA VAL A 83 -29.50 26.74 15.60
C VAL A 83 -28.78 27.96 16.19
N LYS A 84 -29.28 28.53 17.30
CA LYS A 84 -28.61 29.64 18.00
C LYS A 84 -27.33 29.22 18.73
N SER A 85 -27.26 28.00 19.25
CA SER A 85 -26.11 27.51 20.02
C SER A 85 -25.06 26.79 19.17
N PHE A 86 -25.41 26.35 17.96
CA PHE A 86 -24.54 25.54 17.13
C PHE A 86 -23.45 26.37 16.44
N GLU A 87 -22.20 25.99 16.64
CA GLU A 87 -21.05 26.57 15.96
C GLU A 87 -20.20 25.47 15.32
N CYS A 88 -19.99 25.56 13.99
CA CYS A 88 -19.15 24.63 13.26
C CYS A 88 -17.66 25.02 13.42
N ARG A 89 -17.01 24.48 14.46
CA ARG A 89 -15.57 24.70 14.75
C ARG A 89 -14.67 23.54 14.31
N SER A 90 -15.24 22.38 14.00
CA SER A 90 -14.52 21.19 13.55
C SER A 90 -15.42 20.31 12.66
N PRO A 91 -14.86 19.42 11.82
CA PRO A 91 -15.67 18.48 11.03
C PRO A 91 -16.56 17.58 11.90
N SER A 92 -16.07 17.19 13.08
CA SER A 92 -16.82 16.37 14.03
C SER A 92 -18.03 17.08 14.65
N ALA A 93 -18.12 18.41 14.57
CA ALA A 93 -19.31 19.16 15.00
C ALA A 93 -20.53 18.80 14.14
N LEU A 94 -20.33 18.36 12.88
CA LEU A 94 -21.40 17.87 12.02
C LEU A 94 -22.04 16.59 12.56
N ARG A 95 -21.33 15.78 13.36
CA ARG A 95 -21.92 14.63 14.07
C ARG A 95 -22.94 15.07 15.12
N GLN A 96 -22.67 16.19 15.81
CA GLN A 96 -23.62 16.73 16.78
C GLN A 96 -24.88 17.24 16.09
N PHE A 97 -24.73 17.89 14.93
CA PHE A 97 -25.85 18.24 14.06
C PHE A 97 -26.64 16.99 13.66
N ARG A 98 -25.94 15.92 13.28
CA ARG A 98 -26.54 14.66 12.87
C ARG A 98 -27.32 13.96 13.98
N ASP A 99 -26.72 13.83 15.15
CA ASP A 99 -27.33 13.15 16.28
C ASP A 99 -28.55 13.93 16.79
N PHE A 100 -28.50 15.27 16.75
CA PHE A 100 -29.65 16.13 17.06
C PHE A 100 -30.77 15.98 16.04
N HIS A 101 -30.45 16.02 14.74
CA HIS A 101 -31.42 15.78 13.67
C HIS A 101 -32.12 14.42 13.85
N ALA A 102 -31.37 13.35 14.08
CA ALA A 102 -31.91 12.01 14.26
C ALA A 102 -32.80 11.91 15.52
N SER A 103 -32.36 12.52 16.63
CA SER A 103 -33.15 12.59 17.87
C SER A 103 -34.46 13.34 17.66
N LEU A 104 -34.44 14.45 16.92
CA LEU A 104 -35.62 15.26 16.66
C LEU A 104 -36.59 14.55 15.72
N THR A 105 -36.08 13.95 14.64
CA THR A 105 -36.86 13.13 13.71
C THR A 105 -37.54 11.97 14.44
N ASN A 106 -36.83 11.26 15.33
CA ASN A 106 -37.41 10.18 16.13
C ASN A 106 -38.44 10.67 17.16
N SER A 107 -38.24 11.85 17.78
CA SER A 107 -39.25 12.45 18.68
C SER A 107 -40.53 12.80 17.92
N ILE A 108 -40.40 13.42 16.73
CA ILE A 108 -41.55 13.78 15.90
C ILE A 108 -42.31 12.53 15.45
N MET A 109 -41.59 11.48 15.02
CA MET A 109 -42.20 10.21 14.66
C MET A 109 -42.86 9.53 15.87
N LYS A 110 -42.28 9.58 17.07
CA LYS A 110 -42.87 8.94 18.25
C LYS A 110 -44.16 9.65 18.71
N ASP A 111 -44.14 10.98 18.76
CA ASP A 111 -45.20 11.76 19.41
C ASP A 111 -46.33 12.13 18.43
N HIS A 112 -46.02 12.25 17.13
CA HIS A 112 -46.96 12.75 16.12
C HIS A 112 -47.27 11.75 14.99
N ALA A 113 -46.56 10.62 14.84
CA ALA A 113 -46.87 9.65 13.78
C ALA A 113 -48.30 9.11 13.88
N ASN A 114 -48.84 8.89 15.08
CA ASN A 114 -50.24 8.44 15.25
C ASN A 114 -51.26 9.50 14.77
N ARG A 115 -50.95 10.80 14.86
CA ARG A 115 -51.81 11.87 14.31
C ARG A 115 -51.69 11.95 12.79
N ILE A 116 -50.48 11.78 12.27
CA ILE A 116 -50.21 11.74 10.82
C ILE A 116 -50.89 10.51 10.19
N LEU A 117 -50.84 9.35 10.86
CA LEU A 117 -51.57 8.13 10.50
C LEU A 117 -53.09 8.32 10.56
N LYS A 118 -53.61 9.08 11.53
CA LYS A 118 -55.04 9.40 11.60
C LYS A 118 -55.53 10.20 10.39
N HIS A 119 -54.72 11.14 9.89
CA HIS A 119 -55.02 11.87 8.65
C HIS A 119 -54.92 11.01 7.38
N LEU A 120 -54.21 9.89 7.43
CA LEU A 120 -54.20 8.86 6.39
C LEU A 120 -55.45 7.96 6.44
N GLU A 121 -56.05 7.75 7.63
CA GLU A 121 -57.23 6.90 7.85
C GLU A 121 -58.58 7.65 7.70
N GLU A 122 -58.65 8.94 8.05
CA GLU A 122 -59.90 9.73 8.14
C GLU A 122 -60.68 9.90 6.82
N THR A 123 -60.14 9.50 5.66
CA THR A 123 -60.86 9.53 4.36
C THR A 123 -61.48 8.20 3.93
N ARG A 124 -61.41 7.13 4.73
CA ARG A 124 -62.14 5.87 4.42
C ARG A 124 -63.65 5.94 4.66
N GLN A 125 -64.16 6.98 5.34
CA GLN A 125 -65.56 7.03 5.80
C GLN A 125 -66.50 7.96 5.00
N GLY A 126 -66.03 8.61 3.93
CA GLY A 126 -66.89 9.50 3.13
C GLY A 126 -66.51 9.46 1.67
N ASP A 127 -67.01 8.46 0.94
CA ASP A 127 -67.46 8.57 -0.47
C ASP A 127 -67.80 7.17 -0.97
N SER A 128 -68.99 6.71 -0.59
CA SER A 128 -69.64 5.54 -1.17
C SER A 128 -70.34 5.92 -2.48
N SER A 129 -69.60 6.42 -3.47
CA SER A 129 -70.08 6.44 -4.87
C SER A 129 -69.01 6.92 -5.85
N SER A 130 -68.84 6.13 -6.91
CA SER A 130 -68.11 6.39 -8.16
C SER A 130 -66.60 6.11 -8.17
N SER A 131 -66.22 5.26 -9.15
CA SER A 131 -64.89 4.80 -9.57
C SER A 131 -63.68 5.66 -9.14
N ALA A 132 -63.10 5.39 -7.98
CA ALA A 132 -61.87 6.02 -7.52
C ALA A 132 -60.68 5.10 -7.83
N ARG A 133 -59.70 5.61 -8.61
CA ARG A 133 -58.36 5.02 -8.74
C ARG A 133 -57.82 4.71 -7.34
N GLN A 134 -57.43 3.47 -7.07
CA GLN A 134 -56.70 3.12 -5.85
C GLN A 134 -55.42 3.97 -5.79
N LEU A 135 -55.39 4.96 -4.89
CA LEU A 135 -54.15 5.70 -4.61
C LEU A 135 -53.14 4.76 -3.91
N PRO A 136 -51.83 4.90 -4.19
CA PRO A 136 -50.78 4.11 -3.56
C PRO A 136 -50.83 4.20 -2.02
N SER A 137 -50.52 3.10 -1.32
CA SER A 137 -50.44 3.11 0.14
C SER A 137 -49.16 3.81 0.60
N VAL A 138 -49.28 4.93 1.30
CA VAL A 138 -48.16 5.64 1.94
C VAL A 138 -47.63 4.79 3.10
N MET A 139 -46.36 4.38 3.07
CA MET A 139 -45.74 3.61 4.14
C MET A 139 -45.17 4.52 5.24
N LEU A 140 -45.03 3.98 6.46
CA LEU A 140 -44.41 4.69 7.59
C LEU A 140 -42.96 5.13 7.28
N SER A 141 -42.25 4.37 6.43
CA SER A 141 -40.91 4.69 5.92
C SER A 141 -40.89 6.00 5.11
N ASP A 142 -41.92 6.22 4.29
CA ASP A 142 -41.99 7.34 3.37
C ASP A 142 -42.27 8.63 4.15
N ILE A 143 -43.13 8.53 5.16
CA ILE A 143 -43.40 9.61 6.12
C ILE A 143 -42.14 9.93 6.91
N ARG A 144 -41.40 8.92 7.38
CA ARG A 144 -40.14 9.12 8.10
C ARG A 144 -39.11 9.85 7.23
N SER A 145 -38.99 9.48 5.96
CA SER A 145 -38.10 10.12 4.99
C SER A 145 -38.49 11.59 4.77
N ALA A 146 -39.78 11.87 4.60
CA ALA A 146 -40.28 13.24 4.44
C ALA A 146 -40.08 14.11 5.69
N VAL A 147 -40.35 13.57 6.89
CA VAL A 147 -40.10 14.26 8.18
C VAL A 147 -38.61 14.56 8.33
N SER A 148 -37.78 13.57 8.05
CA SER A 148 -36.32 13.66 8.13
C SER A 148 -35.78 14.79 7.22
N ARG A 149 -36.24 14.86 5.98
CA ARG A 149 -35.87 15.93 5.04
C ARG A 149 -36.37 17.31 5.48
N HIS A 150 -37.56 17.38 6.10
CA HIS A 150 -38.09 18.66 6.60
C HIS A 150 -37.28 19.17 7.79
N VAL A 151 -36.91 18.26 8.70
CA VAL A 151 -36.03 18.58 9.84
C VAL A 151 -34.65 19.02 9.36
N GLU A 152 -34.08 18.35 8.36
CA GLU A 152 -32.81 18.75 7.74
C GLU A 152 -32.88 20.17 7.18
N GLU A 153 -33.93 20.49 6.43
CA GLU A 153 -34.10 21.81 5.84
C GLU A 153 -34.19 22.93 6.89
N VAL A 154 -34.97 22.72 7.95
CA VAL A 154 -35.16 23.70 9.03
C VAL A 154 -33.85 23.94 9.82
N LEU A 155 -33.02 22.91 9.98
CA LEU A 155 -31.77 22.99 10.73
C LEU A 155 -30.58 23.43 9.87
N PHE A 156 -30.45 22.90 8.65
CA PHE A 156 -29.26 23.07 7.80
C PHE A 156 -29.28 24.42 7.09
N THR A 157 -30.42 24.87 6.57
CA THR A 157 -30.50 26.12 5.79
C THR A 157 -29.97 27.35 6.55
N PRO A 158 -30.35 27.59 7.82
CA PRO A 158 -29.83 28.74 8.58
C PRO A 158 -28.33 28.63 8.91
N LEU A 159 -27.79 27.42 8.93
CA LEU A 159 -26.39 27.12 9.28
C LEU A 159 -25.51 26.91 8.03
N GLN A 160 -26.10 26.93 6.84
CA GLN A 160 -25.42 26.56 5.59
C GLN A 160 -24.20 27.44 5.34
N ASP A 161 -24.35 28.76 5.41
CA ASP A 161 -23.26 29.70 5.15
C ASP A 161 -22.14 29.56 6.18
N SER A 162 -22.47 29.38 7.46
CA SER A 162 -21.45 29.23 8.51
C SER A 162 -20.66 27.93 8.35
N ILE A 163 -21.31 26.83 7.97
CA ILE A 163 -20.69 25.53 7.70
C ILE A 163 -19.78 25.62 6.46
N TYR A 164 -20.24 26.20 5.34
CA TYR A 164 -19.41 26.31 4.13
C TYR A 164 -18.26 27.30 4.29
N VAL A 165 -18.42 28.39 5.05
CA VAL A 165 -17.31 29.29 5.39
C VAL A 165 -16.26 28.58 6.23
N PHE A 166 -16.67 27.76 7.20
CA PHE A 166 -15.76 26.92 7.97
C PHE A 166 -15.02 25.92 7.05
N MET A 167 -15.73 25.16 6.21
CA MET A 167 -15.14 24.16 5.33
C MET A 167 -14.14 24.78 4.34
N ARG A 168 -14.48 25.92 3.72
CA ARG A 168 -13.56 26.63 2.82
C ARG A 168 -12.28 27.07 3.52
N ARG A 169 -12.36 27.47 4.79
CA ARG A 169 -11.17 27.82 5.60
C ARG A 169 -10.36 26.58 6.00
N ALA A 170 -11.05 25.49 6.35
CA ALA A 170 -10.42 24.26 6.80
C ALA A 170 -9.64 23.55 5.68
N PHE A 171 -10.15 23.60 4.44
CA PHE A 171 -9.59 22.87 3.29
C PHE A 171 -8.97 23.77 2.21
N GLN A 172 -8.71 25.05 2.48
CA GLN A 172 -8.29 26.00 1.45
C GLN A 172 -7.05 25.57 0.64
N GLU A 173 -6.01 25.08 1.32
CA GLU A 173 -4.77 24.63 0.68
C GLU A 173 -4.96 23.26 0.01
N ASP A 174 -5.64 22.33 0.68
CA ASP A 174 -5.88 20.97 0.20
C ASP A 174 -6.82 20.92 -1.00
N ASP A 175 -7.86 21.76 -1.04
CA ASP A 175 -8.78 21.88 -2.18
C ASP A 175 -8.05 22.44 -3.41
N SER A 176 -7.08 23.34 -3.23
CA SER A 176 -6.24 23.82 -4.34
C SER A 176 -5.35 22.71 -4.91
N SER A 177 -4.88 21.80 -4.05
CA SER A 177 -4.08 20.64 -4.43
C SER A 177 -4.94 19.59 -5.15
N ILE A 178 -6.09 19.24 -4.59
CA ILE A 178 -6.98 18.23 -5.16
C ILE A 178 -7.56 18.68 -6.50
N ASN A 179 -7.93 19.97 -6.64
CA ASN A 179 -8.43 20.51 -7.90
C ASN A 179 -7.36 20.45 -9.01
N ARG A 180 -6.07 20.63 -8.68
CA ARG A 180 -4.96 20.42 -9.64
C ARG A 180 -4.86 18.95 -10.07
N LYS A 181 -5.02 18.01 -9.14
CA LYS A 181 -5.03 16.56 -9.43
C LYS A 181 -6.22 16.16 -10.30
N VAL A 182 -7.40 16.70 -10.02
CA VAL A 182 -8.61 16.48 -10.84
C VAL A 182 -8.39 16.96 -12.28
N ARG A 183 -7.84 18.17 -12.49
CA ARG A 183 -7.54 18.68 -13.84
C ARG A 183 -6.53 17.82 -14.59
N TRP A 184 -5.49 17.34 -13.90
CA TRP A 184 -4.53 16.41 -14.48
C TRP A 184 -5.18 15.09 -14.94
N LEU A 185 -6.16 14.61 -14.16
CA LEU A 185 -6.92 13.39 -14.43
C LEU A 185 -7.90 13.55 -15.60
N GLN A 186 -8.48 14.74 -15.82
CA GLN A 186 -9.46 15.03 -16.90
C GLN A 186 -8.95 14.78 -18.33
N GLY A 187 -7.64 14.58 -18.53
CA GLY A 187 -7.04 14.21 -19.82
C GLY A 187 -6.68 12.73 -19.97
N LYS A 188 -6.83 11.91 -18.92
CA LYS A 188 -6.40 10.51 -18.90
C LYS A 188 -7.47 9.58 -19.43
N ASP A 189 -7.04 8.55 -20.16
CA ASP A 189 -7.92 7.53 -20.72
C ASP A 189 -8.56 6.67 -19.61
N GLN A 190 -9.57 5.88 -19.97
CA GLN A 190 -10.30 5.07 -18.98
C GLN A 190 -9.41 3.99 -18.33
N THR A 191 -8.41 3.46 -19.05
CA THR A 191 -7.52 2.43 -18.49
C THR A 191 -6.61 2.97 -17.39
N PHE A 192 -6.26 4.26 -17.43
CA PHE A 192 -5.48 4.93 -16.38
C PHE A 192 -6.13 4.82 -14.99
N TYR A 193 -7.46 4.76 -14.94
CA TYR A 193 -8.23 4.65 -13.69
C TYR A 193 -8.35 3.20 -13.21
N ASN A 194 -7.65 2.25 -13.84
CA ASN A 194 -7.78 0.80 -13.65
C ASN A 194 -9.15 0.24 -14.06
N ILE A 195 -9.83 0.86 -15.04
CA ILE A 195 -11.03 0.27 -15.64
C ILE A 195 -10.60 -0.86 -16.58
N PRO A 196 -11.00 -2.12 -16.35
CA PRO A 196 -10.70 -3.24 -17.23
C PRO A 196 -11.17 -2.99 -18.66
N LEU A 197 -10.43 -3.49 -19.66
CA LEU A 197 -10.75 -3.27 -21.09
C LEU A 197 -12.17 -3.68 -21.47
N HIS A 198 -12.72 -4.72 -20.83
CA HIS A 198 -14.06 -5.22 -21.07
C HIS A 198 -15.16 -4.45 -20.32
N GLN A 199 -14.81 -3.44 -19.52
CA GLN A 199 -15.73 -2.57 -18.80
C GLN A 199 -15.64 -1.10 -19.27
N ILE A 200 -14.87 -0.82 -20.34
CA ILE A 200 -14.72 0.54 -20.86
C ILE A 200 -16.00 0.96 -21.58
N SER A 201 -16.50 2.15 -21.24
CA SER A 201 -17.65 2.73 -21.94
C SER A 201 -17.19 3.50 -23.16
N TRP A 202 -17.73 3.15 -24.33
CA TRP A 202 -17.51 3.92 -25.56
C TRP A 202 -18.25 5.28 -25.53
N LYS A 203 -19.24 5.45 -24.65
CA LYS A 203 -19.89 6.74 -24.36
C LYS A 203 -19.15 7.57 -23.30
N GLU A 204 -17.98 7.10 -22.83
CA GLU A 204 -17.14 7.76 -21.81
C GLU A 204 -17.92 8.17 -20.55
N TRP A 205 -18.94 7.40 -20.16
CA TRP A 205 -19.75 7.68 -18.98
C TRP A 205 -20.32 9.12 -18.91
N ARG A 206 -20.54 9.78 -20.05
CA ARG A 206 -20.99 11.19 -20.12
C ARG A 206 -22.33 11.42 -19.41
N LYS A 207 -23.25 10.45 -19.48
CA LYS A 207 -24.56 10.51 -18.81
C LYS A 207 -24.38 10.56 -17.29
N ALA A 208 -23.58 9.67 -16.73
CA ALA A 208 -23.25 9.65 -15.30
C ALA A 208 -22.52 10.94 -14.87
N SER A 209 -21.58 11.43 -15.68
CA SER A 209 -20.83 12.68 -15.40
C SER A 209 -21.74 13.90 -15.33
N LYS A 210 -22.73 13.99 -16.23
CA LYS A 210 -23.75 15.06 -16.23
C LYS A 210 -24.67 14.97 -15.03
N VAL A 211 -25.07 13.78 -14.61
CA VAL A 211 -25.89 13.58 -13.40
C VAL A 211 -25.09 14.04 -12.18
N LEU A 212 -23.83 13.62 -12.05
CA LEU A 212 -22.98 13.97 -10.92
C LEU A 212 -22.70 15.48 -10.81
N ALA A 213 -22.53 16.16 -11.95
CA ALA A 213 -22.32 17.62 -11.99
C ALA A 213 -23.45 18.43 -11.32
N GLN A 214 -24.67 17.87 -11.22
CA GLN A 214 -25.82 18.54 -10.60
C GLN A 214 -25.63 18.79 -9.10
N ILE A 215 -24.73 18.07 -8.43
CA ILE A 215 -24.42 18.25 -6.99
C ILE A 215 -24.06 19.71 -6.66
N GLY A 216 -23.38 20.41 -7.57
CA GLY A 216 -22.95 21.80 -7.36
C GLY A 216 -24.12 22.79 -7.16
N HIS A 217 -25.30 22.49 -7.69
CA HIS A 217 -26.48 23.36 -7.64
C HIS A 217 -27.43 23.03 -6.47
N LEU A 218 -27.13 22.00 -5.67
CA LEU A 218 -27.99 21.54 -4.59
C LEU A 218 -27.55 22.12 -3.24
N ALA A 219 -28.54 22.58 -2.46
CA ALA A 219 -28.30 23.16 -1.13
C ALA A 219 -28.20 22.09 -0.03
N LEU A 220 -29.12 21.12 -0.03
CA LEU A 220 -29.29 20.15 1.06
C LEU A 220 -28.35 18.92 0.90
N PRO A 221 -27.72 18.44 1.98
CA PRO A 221 -26.88 17.23 1.98
C PRO A 221 -27.59 15.98 1.48
N SER A 222 -28.82 15.70 1.92
CA SER A 222 -29.59 14.54 1.43
C SER A 222 -29.78 14.54 -0.08
N SER A 223 -30.06 15.72 -0.67
CA SER A 223 -30.21 15.85 -2.12
C SER A 223 -28.92 15.57 -2.87
N LYS A 224 -27.77 15.93 -2.29
CA LYS A 224 -26.46 15.60 -2.87
C LYS A 224 -26.20 14.10 -2.82
N TYR A 225 -26.66 13.43 -1.76
CA TYR A 225 -26.60 11.97 -1.64
C TYR A 225 -27.51 11.27 -2.65
N ASP A 226 -28.73 11.77 -2.87
CA ASP A 226 -29.66 11.24 -3.88
C ASP A 226 -29.01 11.25 -5.29
N VAL A 227 -28.28 12.33 -5.63
CA VAL A 227 -27.55 12.41 -6.91
C VAL A 227 -26.39 11.42 -6.98
N LEU A 228 -25.70 11.13 -5.88
CA LEU A 228 -24.66 10.10 -5.85
C LEU A 228 -25.25 8.71 -6.13
N MET A 229 -26.36 8.36 -5.47
CA MET A 229 -27.07 7.10 -5.71
C MET A 229 -27.54 7.00 -7.17
N ASN A 230 -28.10 8.08 -7.70
CA ASN A 230 -28.52 8.13 -9.10
C ASN A 230 -27.33 8.00 -10.08
N THR A 231 -26.16 8.54 -9.71
CA THR A 231 -24.94 8.40 -10.51
C THR A 231 -24.50 6.94 -10.57
N VAL A 232 -24.48 6.24 -9.43
CA VAL A 232 -24.14 4.81 -9.35
C VAL A 232 -25.14 3.96 -10.16
N SER A 233 -26.44 4.22 -10.01
CA SER A 233 -27.49 3.55 -10.80
C SER A 233 -27.35 3.84 -12.31
N THR A 234 -26.98 5.07 -12.68
CA THR A 234 -26.72 5.45 -14.07
C THR A 234 -25.50 4.74 -14.65
N ILE A 235 -24.46 4.51 -13.85
CA ILE A 235 -23.29 3.71 -14.26
C ILE A 235 -23.71 2.27 -14.54
N GLN A 236 -24.45 1.64 -13.61
CA GLN A 236 -24.97 0.28 -13.80
C GLN A 236 -25.88 0.17 -15.03
N ALA A 237 -26.79 1.14 -15.24
CA ALA A 237 -27.66 1.16 -16.42
C ALA A 237 -26.87 1.35 -17.72
N THR A 238 -25.87 2.24 -17.73
CA THR A 238 -25.03 2.48 -18.93
C THR A 238 -24.20 1.23 -19.25
N PHE A 239 -23.68 0.54 -18.24
CA PHE A 239 -22.97 -0.73 -18.43
C PHE A 239 -23.89 -1.81 -19.02
N GLY A 240 -25.12 -1.94 -18.49
CA GLY A 240 -26.14 -2.87 -18.98
C GLY A 240 -26.56 -2.61 -20.44
N GLU A 241 -26.74 -1.34 -20.81
CA GLU A 241 -27.04 -0.92 -22.19
C GLU A 241 -25.92 -1.29 -23.18
N GLU A 242 -24.66 -1.15 -22.77
CA GLU A 242 -23.51 -1.31 -23.68
C GLU A 242 -23.06 -2.76 -23.83
N HIS A 243 -23.28 -3.61 -22.82
CA HIS A 243 -22.81 -5.00 -22.79
C HIS A 243 -23.90 -6.03 -23.14
N ASN A 244 -25.05 -5.58 -23.66
CA ASN A 244 -26.17 -6.44 -24.12
C ASN A 244 -26.54 -7.53 -23.10
N MET A 245 -26.60 -7.14 -21.82
CA MET A 245 -26.78 -8.10 -20.74
C MET A 245 -28.19 -8.71 -20.82
N VAL A 246 -28.25 -10.03 -21.00
CA VAL A 246 -29.44 -10.85 -20.74
C VAL A 246 -29.82 -10.64 -19.27
N ALA A 247 -31.10 -10.67 -18.94
CA ALA A 247 -31.67 -10.31 -17.63
C ALA A 247 -31.07 -11.02 -16.38
N ASP A 248 -30.15 -11.97 -16.55
CA ASP A 248 -29.51 -12.79 -15.50
C ASP A 248 -28.00 -12.50 -15.28
N ALA A 249 -27.43 -11.44 -15.87
CA ALA A 249 -26.03 -11.10 -15.62
C ALA A 249 -25.82 -10.33 -14.30
N GLU A 250 -24.77 -10.68 -13.56
CA GLU A 250 -24.45 -10.06 -12.27
C GLU A 250 -24.15 -8.55 -12.43
N PRO A 251 -24.74 -7.68 -11.58
CA PRO A 251 -24.46 -6.25 -11.60
C PRO A 251 -23.00 -5.98 -11.21
N LEU A 252 -22.45 -4.86 -11.69
CA LEU A 252 -21.11 -4.42 -11.28
C LEU A 252 -21.00 -4.35 -9.75
N GLU A 253 -19.97 -4.98 -9.20
CA GLU A 253 -19.69 -4.93 -7.76
C GLU A 253 -19.17 -3.54 -7.37
N THR A 254 -19.15 -3.26 -6.07
CA THR A 254 -18.66 -1.96 -5.55
C THR A 254 -17.20 -1.71 -5.96
N ASP A 255 -16.37 -2.76 -6.00
CA ASP A 255 -14.96 -2.66 -6.38
C ASP A 255 -14.77 -2.34 -7.87
N ASP A 256 -15.66 -2.79 -8.75
CA ASP A 256 -15.66 -2.43 -10.18
C ASP A 256 -16.18 -1.00 -10.42
N ILE A 257 -17.15 -0.56 -9.61
CA ILE A 257 -17.73 0.78 -9.73
C ILE A 257 -16.75 1.86 -9.27
N ILE A 258 -15.85 1.60 -8.32
CA ILE A 258 -14.89 2.60 -7.80
C ILE A 258 -14.01 3.20 -8.92
N PRO A 259 -13.30 2.42 -9.76
CA PRO A 259 -12.58 2.93 -10.93
C PRO A 259 -13.43 3.78 -11.88
N ILE A 260 -14.63 3.29 -12.22
CA ILE A 260 -15.55 3.96 -13.15
C ILE A 260 -16.07 5.27 -12.55
N PHE A 261 -16.47 5.25 -11.28
CA PHE A 261 -16.93 6.41 -10.56
C PHE A 261 -15.81 7.44 -10.37
N THR A 262 -14.57 7.02 -10.17
CA THR A 262 -13.41 7.93 -10.10
C THR A 262 -13.19 8.65 -11.42
N TYR A 263 -13.33 7.95 -12.55
CA TYR A 263 -13.31 8.56 -13.88
C TYR A 263 -14.46 9.56 -14.06
N VAL A 264 -15.68 9.19 -13.68
CA VAL A 264 -16.87 10.06 -13.74
C VAL A 264 -16.70 11.29 -12.86
N LEU A 265 -16.16 11.13 -11.65
CA LEU A 265 -15.89 12.20 -10.70
C LEU A 265 -14.87 13.20 -11.25
N ALA A 266 -13.77 12.72 -11.82
CA ALA A 266 -12.77 13.57 -12.45
C ALA A 266 -13.36 14.41 -13.61
N ASN A 267 -14.26 13.83 -14.41
CA ASN A 267 -14.88 14.47 -15.57
C ASN A 267 -16.19 15.22 -15.27
N SER A 268 -16.67 15.22 -14.02
CA SER A 268 -17.91 15.89 -13.62
C SER A 268 -17.80 17.42 -13.53
N GLY A 269 -16.58 17.95 -13.40
CA GLY A 269 -16.35 19.39 -13.20
C GLY A 269 -16.69 19.89 -11.79
N LEU A 270 -16.90 19.00 -10.82
CA LEU A 270 -17.16 19.39 -9.43
C LEU A 270 -15.91 19.97 -8.77
N GLU A 271 -16.08 21.12 -8.12
CA GLU A 271 -15.07 21.77 -7.30
C GLU A 271 -15.35 21.51 -5.80
N ASN A 272 -14.31 21.51 -4.96
CA ASN A 272 -14.39 21.31 -3.50
C ASN A 272 -14.77 19.88 -3.06
N LEU A 273 -14.09 18.88 -3.64
CA LEU A 273 -14.34 17.46 -3.37
C LEU A 273 -14.14 17.08 -1.89
N LEU A 274 -13.19 17.70 -1.18
CA LEU A 274 -12.96 17.42 0.24
C LEU A 274 -14.09 17.95 1.13
N SER A 275 -14.62 19.12 0.78
CA SER A 275 -15.81 19.69 1.43
C SER A 275 -17.04 18.79 1.20
N LEU A 276 -17.25 18.30 -0.03
CA LEU A 276 -18.35 17.38 -0.34
C LEU A 276 -18.21 16.05 0.40
N LYS A 277 -17.02 15.44 0.38
CA LYS A 277 -16.71 14.20 1.11
C LYS A 277 -17.01 14.37 2.59
N THR A 278 -16.39 15.37 3.23
CA THR A 278 -16.53 15.60 4.68
C THR A 278 -17.97 15.87 5.07
N LEU A 279 -18.70 16.68 4.30
CA LEU A 279 -20.11 16.96 4.55
C LEU A 279 -20.95 15.68 4.53
N LEU A 280 -20.81 14.84 3.50
CA LEU A 280 -21.63 13.63 3.35
C LEU A 280 -21.19 12.50 4.26
N THR A 281 -19.89 12.35 4.55
CA THR A 281 -19.37 11.32 5.45
C THR A 281 -19.79 11.59 6.90
N GLU A 282 -19.68 12.83 7.36
CA GLU A 282 -20.00 13.18 8.74
C GLU A 282 -21.52 13.22 9.01
N LEU A 283 -22.32 13.56 7.99
CA LEU A 283 -23.79 13.54 8.04
C LEU A 283 -24.40 12.19 7.66
N ASN A 284 -23.58 11.23 7.20
CA ASN A 284 -23.96 9.87 6.82
C ASN A 284 -24.98 9.77 5.66
N GLY A 285 -24.86 10.63 4.64
CA GLY A 285 -25.52 10.51 3.33
C GLY A 285 -27.05 10.51 3.31
N SER A 286 -27.67 9.44 3.81
CA SER A 286 -29.11 9.29 3.97
C SER A 286 -29.45 9.34 5.45
N TRP A 287 -30.28 10.30 5.85
CA TRP A 287 -30.84 10.41 7.19
C TRP A 287 -31.82 9.27 7.55
N ALA A 288 -31.80 8.16 6.79
CA ALA A 288 -32.66 7.02 6.96
C ALA A 288 -32.16 6.10 8.07
N VAL A 289 -32.80 6.21 9.23
CA VAL A 289 -32.98 5.07 10.12
C VAL A 289 -33.91 4.08 9.42
N GLY A 290 -33.35 3.15 8.63
CA GLY A 290 -34.09 2.08 7.96
C GLY A 290 -33.19 1.32 6.98
N GLY A 291 -32.78 0.10 7.34
CA GLY A 291 -31.71 -0.61 6.64
C GLY A 291 -32.09 -1.19 5.28
N SER A 292 -31.46 -0.66 4.23
CA SER A 292 -31.04 -1.47 3.09
C SER A 292 -29.52 -1.67 3.14
N LEU A 293 -29.00 -2.80 2.67
CA LEU A 293 -27.55 -3.06 2.64
C LEU A 293 -26.78 -2.09 1.72
N ASP A 294 -27.48 -1.37 0.83
CA ASP A 294 -26.89 -0.51 -0.20
C ASP A 294 -26.65 0.94 0.25
N ASP A 295 -27.21 1.36 1.38
CA ASP A 295 -27.17 2.76 1.87
C ASP A 295 -25.76 3.24 2.30
N GLY A 296 -24.76 2.34 2.39
CA GLY A 296 -23.36 2.69 2.63
C GLY A 296 -22.47 2.67 1.38
N ALA A 297 -22.93 2.06 0.29
CA ALA A 297 -22.08 1.76 -0.86
C ALA A 297 -21.67 3.01 -1.63
N ALA A 298 -22.61 3.91 -1.95
CA ALA A 298 -22.30 5.15 -2.68
C ALA A 298 -21.37 6.10 -1.90
N LEU A 299 -21.51 6.16 -0.58
CA LEU A 299 -20.62 6.95 0.27
C LEU A 299 -19.22 6.33 0.35
N SER A 300 -19.13 5.00 0.42
CA SER A 300 -17.86 4.26 0.33
C SER A 300 -17.16 4.52 -1.01
N ILE A 301 -17.91 4.44 -2.12
CA ILE A 301 -17.42 4.73 -3.47
C ILE A 301 -16.87 6.15 -3.56
N LEU A 302 -17.62 7.15 -3.08
CA LEU A 302 -17.15 8.54 -3.05
C LEU A 302 -15.86 8.70 -2.22
N ASN A 303 -15.79 8.08 -1.04
CA ASN A 303 -14.62 8.15 -0.17
C ASN A 303 -13.38 7.58 -0.86
N HIS A 304 -13.49 6.39 -1.45
CA HIS A 304 -12.41 5.72 -2.17
C HIS A 304 -11.98 6.50 -3.42
N ALA A 305 -12.92 7.06 -4.18
CA ALA A 305 -12.62 7.87 -5.36
C ALA A 305 -11.86 9.15 -4.98
N VAL A 306 -12.30 9.87 -3.94
CA VAL A 306 -11.62 11.09 -3.46
C VAL A 306 -10.26 10.75 -2.85
N ASP A 307 -10.12 9.63 -2.15
CA ASP A 307 -8.83 9.17 -1.62
C ASP A 307 -7.86 8.76 -2.73
N PHE A 308 -8.35 8.13 -3.80
CA PHE A 308 -7.55 7.88 -4.99
C PHE A 308 -7.00 9.19 -5.56
N ILE A 309 -7.88 10.15 -5.86
CA ILE A 309 -7.49 11.46 -6.41
C ILE A 309 -6.50 12.18 -5.49
N SER A 310 -6.72 12.13 -4.17
CA SER A 310 -5.84 12.76 -3.17
C SER A 310 -4.43 12.15 -3.14
N ASN A 311 -4.30 10.86 -3.47
CA ASN A 311 -3.03 10.13 -3.44
C ASN A 311 -2.31 10.06 -4.79
N VAL A 312 -2.89 10.56 -5.87
CA VAL A 312 -2.22 10.64 -7.17
C VAL A 312 -0.96 11.51 -7.06
N SER A 313 0.18 10.96 -7.49
CA SER A 313 1.45 11.69 -7.62
C SER A 313 1.53 12.36 -8.99
N ILE A 314 1.51 13.68 -9.00
CA ILE A 314 1.84 14.46 -10.20
C ILE A 314 3.36 14.56 -10.26
N PRO A 315 4.02 14.26 -11.40
CA PRO A 315 5.45 14.48 -11.54
C PRO A 315 5.82 15.95 -11.30
N ALA A 316 6.81 16.21 -10.45
CA ALA A 316 7.16 17.56 -9.97
C ALA A 316 7.50 18.55 -11.10
N VAL A 317 7.96 18.05 -12.25
CA VAL A 317 8.28 18.84 -13.45
C VAL A 317 7.02 19.44 -14.10
N LEU A 318 5.85 18.83 -13.89
CA LEU A 318 4.61 19.20 -14.55
C LEU A 318 3.64 19.99 -13.66
N GLU A 319 3.93 20.16 -12.37
CA GLU A 319 3.05 20.86 -11.41
C GLU A 319 2.74 22.32 -11.83
N ASP A 320 3.70 23.01 -12.45
CA ASP A 320 3.52 24.37 -12.97
C ASP A 320 2.74 24.43 -14.28
N ILE A 321 2.80 23.38 -15.10
CA ILE A 321 2.10 23.26 -16.39
C ILE A 321 0.60 23.11 -16.17
N PHE A 322 0.19 22.41 -15.12
CA PHE A 322 -1.21 22.05 -14.88
C PHE A 322 -2.01 23.08 -14.07
N LYS A 323 -1.41 24.22 -13.72
CA LYS A 323 -2.07 25.28 -12.94
C LYS A 323 -3.18 25.98 -13.73
N ASP A 324 -2.93 26.26 -15.01
CA ASP A 324 -3.81 27.02 -15.91
C ASP A 324 -4.30 26.19 -17.11
N GLN A 325 -4.27 24.86 -17.01
CA GLN A 325 -4.63 23.97 -18.13
C GLN A 325 -6.14 23.98 -18.40
N ILE A 326 -6.50 24.11 -19.67
CA ILE A 326 -7.87 24.06 -20.18
C ILE A 326 -8.00 22.80 -21.04
N THR A 327 -8.80 21.83 -20.59
CA THR A 327 -9.06 20.58 -21.31
C THR A 327 -10.34 20.69 -22.13
N LEU A 328 -10.33 20.11 -23.33
CA LEU A 328 -11.45 20.05 -24.24
C LEU A 328 -11.50 18.68 -24.90
N SER A 329 -12.67 18.05 -24.88
CA SER A 329 -12.94 16.85 -25.67
C SER A 329 -13.79 17.23 -26.88
N ILE A 330 -13.30 16.96 -28.09
CA ILE A 330 -14.01 17.20 -29.34
C ILE A 330 -14.40 15.86 -29.97
N ASP A 331 -15.70 15.65 -30.12
CA ASP A 331 -16.28 14.51 -30.83
C ASP A 331 -16.50 14.92 -32.31
N GLY A 332 -15.77 14.29 -33.24
CA GLY A 332 -15.78 14.63 -34.67
C GLY A 332 -14.59 15.48 -35.16
N ASP A 333 -14.70 16.07 -36.35
CA ASP A 333 -13.60 16.76 -37.04
C ASP A 333 -13.23 18.09 -36.36
N TRP A 334 -12.10 18.09 -35.64
CA TRP A 334 -11.60 19.23 -34.88
C TRP A 334 -11.37 20.48 -35.75
N ARG A 335 -11.16 20.32 -37.06
CA ARG A 335 -10.98 21.43 -38.02
C ARG A 335 -12.19 22.34 -38.13
N ARG A 336 -13.38 21.85 -37.77
CA ARG A 336 -14.61 22.65 -37.75
C ARG A 336 -14.72 23.51 -36.50
N VAL A 337 -13.87 23.28 -35.50
CA VAL A 337 -13.93 23.91 -34.17
C VAL A 337 -12.73 24.84 -33.95
N LEU A 338 -11.51 24.40 -34.29
CA LEU A 338 -10.27 25.11 -34.01
C LEU A 338 -9.35 25.19 -35.24
N GLU A 339 -8.74 26.36 -35.44
CA GLU A 339 -7.63 26.57 -36.37
C GLU A 339 -6.32 26.82 -35.61
N PHE A 340 -5.24 26.17 -36.05
CA PHE A 340 -3.92 26.25 -35.41
C PHE A 340 -2.88 26.96 -36.28
N GLU A 341 -2.07 27.80 -35.65
CA GLU A 341 -0.86 28.41 -36.22
C GLU A 341 0.41 27.95 -35.47
N VAL A 342 1.58 28.14 -36.08
CA VAL A 342 2.87 27.82 -35.44
C VAL A 342 3.12 28.80 -34.30
N GLU A 343 3.56 28.29 -33.15
CA GLU A 343 3.94 29.15 -32.01
C GLU A 343 5.07 30.12 -32.42
N PRO A 344 4.89 31.45 -32.26
CA PRO A 344 5.79 32.44 -32.87
C PRO A 344 7.14 32.60 -32.16
N THR A 345 7.24 32.27 -30.87
CA THR A 345 8.41 32.56 -30.04
C THR A 345 9.57 31.62 -30.35
N TYR A 346 9.31 30.31 -30.32
CA TYR A 346 10.31 29.27 -30.54
C TYR A 346 10.16 28.62 -31.92
N ARG A 347 9.06 28.89 -32.65
CA ARG A 347 8.69 28.19 -33.91
C ARG A 347 8.40 26.69 -33.72
N TYR A 348 8.12 26.28 -32.49
CA TYR A 348 7.76 24.91 -32.08
C TYR A 348 6.51 24.95 -31.19
N GLY A 349 5.55 24.06 -31.44
CA GLY A 349 4.24 24.05 -30.81
C GLY A 349 3.13 24.57 -31.73
N ALA A 350 1.88 24.33 -31.32
CA ALA A 350 0.68 24.80 -32.02
C ALA A 350 -0.09 25.77 -31.13
N VAL A 351 -0.51 26.90 -31.69
CA VAL A 351 -1.29 27.94 -31.01
C VAL A 351 -2.63 28.09 -31.69
N VAL A 352 -3.69 28.29 -30.91
CA VAL A 352 -5.04 28.56 -31.43
C VAL A 352 -5.05 29.94 -32.10
N GLN A 353 -5.24 29.96 -33.42
CA GLN A 353 -5.34 31.16 -34.23
C GLN A 353 -6.77 31.71 -34.22
N THR A 354 -7.74 30.85 -34.52
CA THR A 354 -9.17 31.20 -34.62
C THR A 354 -10.02 30.07 -34.03
N VAL A 355 -11.05 30.44 -33.26
CA VAL A 355 -12.13 29.52 -32.86
C VAL A 355 -13.31 29.80 -33.77
N SER A 356 -13.87 28.77 -34.41
CA SER A 356 -14.99 28.95 -35.34
C SER A 356 -16.27 29.37 -34.61
N SER A 357 -17.22 29.99 -35.30
CA SER A 357 -18.52 30.38 -34.72
C SER A 357 -19.31 29.18 -34.18
N HIS A 358 -19.18 28.02 -34.82
CA HIS A 358 -19.72 26.74 -34.35
C HIS A 358 -18.96 26.23 -33.11
N GLY A 359 -17.64 26.40 -33.07
CA GLY A 359 -16.80 26.02 -31.93
C GLY A 359 -17.10 26.79 -30.65
N TYR A 360 -17.46 28.08 -30.73
CA TYR A 360 -17.90 28.84 -29.55
C TYR A 360 -19.15 28.26 -28.87
N SER A 361 -20.05 27.62 -29.63
CA SER A 361 -21.23 26.96 -29.08
C SER A 361 -20.91 25.64 -28.36
N THR A 362 -19.81 24.98 -28.71
CA THR A 362 -19.36 23.69 -28.15
C THR A 362 -18.35 23.85 -27.01
N VAL A 363 -17.47 24.86 -27.11
CA VAL A 363 -16.31 25.06 -26.22
C VAL A 363 -16.55 26.17 -25.18
N GLY A 364 -17.53 27.05 -25.40
CA GLY A 364 -17.77 28.24 -24.58
C GLY A 364 -16.67 29.31 -24.74
N SER A 365 -16.64 30.31 -23.86
CA SER A 365 -15.59 31.35 -23.82
C SER A 365 -14.27 30.87 -23.22
N THR A 366 -14.12 29.56 -22.99
CA THR A 366 -13.04 28.96 -22.22
C THR A 366 -11.71 28.99 -22.96
N ILE A 367 -11.71 28.77 -24.28
CA ILE A 367 -10.51 28.82 -25.11
C ILE A 367 -10.48 30.13 -25.89
N THR A 368 -9.37 30.86 -25.78
CA THR A 368 -9.13 32.12 -26.48
C THR A 368 -7.99 32.00 -27.48
N ARG A 369 -7.94 32.93 -28.44
CA ARG A 369 -6.81 33.07 -29.37
C ARG A 369 -5.52 33.25 -28.59
N GLY A 370 -4.46 32.54 -28.98
CA GLY A 370 -3.17 32.58 -28.29
C GLY A 370 -2.96 31.50 -27.23
N SER A 371 -3.92 30.58 -27.04
CA SER A 371 -3.72 29.38 -26.23
C SER A 371 -2.86 28.34 -26.98
N VAL A 372 -1.82 27.84 -26.31
CA VAL A 372 -0.88 26.85 -26.83
C VAL A 372 -1.40 25.44 -26.54
N LEU A 373 -1.37 24.54 -27.52
CA LEU A 373 -1.72 23.13 -27.38
C LEU A 373 -0.56 22.37 -26.71
N VAL A 374 -0.87 21.68 -25.62
CA VAL A 374 0.12 21.05 -24.72
C VAL A 374 -0.06 19.54 -24.67
N THR A 375 -1.29 19.03 -24.77
CA THR A 375 -1.55 17.59 -24.81
C THR A 375 -2.61 17.19 -25.82
N ILE A 376 -2.44 16.03 -26.46
CA ILE A 376 -3.41 15.37 -27.34
C ILE A 376 -3.60 13.93 -26.84
N ASN A 377 -4.84 13.54 -26.51
CA ASN A 377 -5.19 12.20 -26.01
C ASN A 377 -4.27 11.70 -24.87
N GLY A 378 -3.88 12.62 -23.97
CA GLY A 378 -2.98 12.32 -22.85
C GLY A 378 -1.48 12.32 -23.18
N GLN A 379 -1.10 12.44 -24.45
CA GLN A 379 0.28 12.59 -24.90
C GLN A 379 0.72 14.05 -24.86
N SER A 380 1.86 14.34 -24.21
CA SER A 380 2.46 15.67 -24.17
C SER A 380 3.09 16.04 -25.51
N VAL A 381 2.72 17.20 -26.04
CA VAL A 381 3.21 17.75 -27.31
C VAL A 381 3.95 19.09 -27.15
N VAL A 382 4.37 19.38 -25.92
CA VAL A 382 5.16 20.58 -25.60
C VAL A 382 6.44 20.59 -26.43
N LEU A 383 6.72 21.73 -27.09
CA LEU A 383 7.89 21.94 -27.96
C LEU A 383 8.02 20.94 -29.13
N TRP A 384 6.92 20.30 -29.55
CA TRP A 384 6.92 19.49 -30.76
C TRP A 384 6.92 20.35 -32.04
N PRO A 385 7.52 19.89 -33.15
CA PRO A 385 7.36 20.53 -34.45
C PRO A 385 5.88 20.60 -34.81
N PHE A 386 5.45 21.76 -35.30
CA PHE A 386 4.05 21.98 -35.67
C PHE A 386 3.51 20.90 -36.61
N GLN A 387 4.31 20.49 -37.59
CA GLN A 387 3.92 19.47 -38.57
C GLN A 387 3.63 18.11 -37.92
N ASP A 388 4.40 17.72 -36.91
CA ASP A 388 4.23 16.46 -36.18
C ASP A 388 2.96 16.50 -35.33
N ILE A 389 2.71 17.63 -34.65
CA ILE A 389 1.48 17.85 -33.87
C ILE A 389 0.25 17.72 -34.78
N MET A 390 0.29 18.34 -35.96
CA MET A 390 -0.80 18.29 -36.92
C MET A 390 -0.98 16.91 -37.55
N THR A 391 0.08 16.10 -37.62
CA THR A 391 0.02 14.71 -38.09
C THR A 391 -0.59 13.82 -37.01
N LEU A 392 -0.15 13.95 -35.75
CA LEU A 392 -0.72 13.27 -34.60
C LEU A 392 -2.22 13.59 -34.41
N LEU A 393 -2.62 14.85 -34.56
CA LEU A 393 -4.04 15.24 -34.51
C LEU A 393 -4.88 14.54 -35.59
N LYS A 394 -4.33 14.33 -36.79
CA LYS A 394 -5.03 13.66 -37.89
C LYS A 394 -5.12 12.15 -37.69
N GLU A 395 -4.12 11.54 -37.08
CA GLU A 395 -4.03 10.09 -36.85
C GLU A 395 -4.72 9.66 -35.55
N SER A 396 -4.93 10.60 -34.62
CA SER A 396 -5.53 10.32 -33.32
C SER A 396 -7.00 9.88 -33.43
N THR A 397 -7.39 8.91 -32.61
CA THR A 397 -8.74 8.35 -32.56
C THR A 397 -9.72 9.33 -31.89
N HIS A 398 -10.95 9.42 -32.41
CA HIS A 398 -12.02 10.16 -31.77
C HIS A 398 -12.47 9.49 -30.46
N PRO A 399 -12.91 10.28 -29.45
CA PRO A 399 -12.91 11.74 -29.39
C PRO A 399 -11.51 12.33 -29.10
N HIS A 400 -11.20 13.50 -29.69
CA HIS A 400 -9.92 14.17 -29.49
C HIS A 400 -9.93 14.93 -28.16
N ARG A 401 -9.13 14.48 -27.20
CA ARG A 401 -8.91 15.12 -25.89
C ARG A 401 -7.72 16.06 -25.98
N LEU A 402 -7.98 17.33 -26.12
CA LEU A 402 -7.00 18.38 -26.28
C LEU A 402 -6.84 19.14 -24.97
N ALA A 403 -5.62 19.58 -24.66
CA ALA A 403 -5.44 20.50 -23.54
C ALA A 403 -4.52 21.65 -23.88
N PHE A 404 -4.88 22.82 -23.35
CA PHE A 404 -4.34 24.10 -23.72
C PHE A 404 -3.82 24.87 -22.52
N ILE A 405 -2.83 25.74 -22.74
CA ILE A 405 -2.33 26.70 -21.77
C ILE A 405 -2.28 28.09 -22.40
N PRO A 406 -2.67 29.17 -21.71
CA PRO A 406 -2.50 30.53 -22.22
C PRO A 406 -1.02 30.83 -22.58
N GLY A 407 -0.76 31.47 -23.73
CA GLY A 407 0.60 31.71 -24.22
C GLY A 407 1.52 32.43 -23.23
N ALA A 408 1.00 33.35 -22.41
CA ALA A 408 1.76 34.03 -21.37
C ALA A 408 2.24 33.06 -20.26
N SER A 409 1.37 32.14 -19.83
CA SER A 409 1.72 31.09 -18.85
C SER A 409 2.71 30.11 -19.48
N TYR A 410 2.50 29.71 -20.74
CA TYR A 410 3.41 28.83 -21.49
C TYR A 410 4.84 29.41 -21.55
N PHE A 411 4.99 30.68 -21.89
CA PHE A 411 6.29 31.35 -21.92
C PHE A 411 6.94 31.46 -20.53
N LYS A 412 6.16 31.83 -19.51
CA LYS A 412 6.64 31.90 -18.13
C LYS A 412 7.13 30.55 -17.60
N ILE A 413 6.43 29.48 -17.95
CA ILE A 413 6.79 28.10 -17.59
C ILE A 413 8.13 27.72 -18.23
N LEU A 414 8.28 27.94 -19.54
CA LEU A 414 9.51 27.61 -20.28
C LEU A 414 10.73 28.42 -19.77
N THR A 415 10.54 29.69 -19.40
CA THR A 415 11.63 30.53 -18.88
C THR A 415 12.00 30.24 -17.43
N SER A 416 11.04 29.81 -16.61
CA SER A 416 11.25 29.59 -15.17
C SER A 416 11.79 28.19 -14.84
N ASN A 417 11.48 27.17 -15.66
CA ASN A 417 11.75 25.78 -15.31
C ASN A 417 12.73 25.10 -16.28
N LYS A 418 14.02 25.08 -15.90
CA LYS A 418 15.10 24.40 -16.64
C LYS A 418 14.88 22.89 -16.81
N SER A 419 14.09 22.24 -15.95
CA SER A 419 13.86 20.80 -16.04
C SER A 419 12.97 20.41 -17.23
N LEU A 420 12.11 21.30 -17.71
CA LEU A 420 11.29 21.06 -18.90
C LEU A 420 12.11 20.96 -20.18
N TRP A 421 13.15 21.79 -20.30
CA TRP A 421 14.12 21.70 -21.40
C TRP A 421 14.80 20.33 -21.44
N ASN A 422 15.09 19.76 -20.27
CA ASN A 422 15.72 18.45 -20.16
C ASN A 422 14.78 17.30 -20.56
N VAL A 423 13.51 17.36 -20.15
CA VAL A 423 12.50 16.35 -20.54
C VAL A 423 12.19 16.45 -22.03
N ALA A 424 12.05 17.67 -22.56
CA ALA A 424 11.87 17.90 -23.99
C ALA A 424 13.06 17.38 -24.82
N LEU A 425 14.29 17.52 -24.29
CA LEU A 425 15.50 17.01 -24.95
C LEU A 425 15.46 15.48 -25.11
N ILE A 426 14.95 14.76 -24.11
CA ILE A 426 14.81 13.30 -24.18
C ILE A 426 13.82 12.90 -25.28
N HIS A 427 12.67 13.56 -25.36
CA HIS A 427 11.69 13.28 -26.42
C HIS A 427 12.19 13.68 -27.81
N ALA A 428 12.97 14.75 -27.93
CA ALA A 428 13.63 15.12 -29.18
C ALA A 428 14.66 14.05 -29.61
N CYS A 429 15.43 13.51 -28.65
CA CYS A 429 16.36 12.41 -28.87
C CYS A 429 15.67 11.11 -29.30
N GLN A 430 14.49 10.82 -28.74
CA GLN A 430 13.69 9.65 -29.11
C GLN A 430 13.16 9.71 -30.54
N ARG A 431 12.81 10.92 -31.03
CA ARG A 431 12.26 11.14 -32.37
C ARG A 431 13.33 11.29 -33.46
N GLY A 432 14.59 11.49 -33.05
CA GLY A 432 15.67 11.76 -33.99
C GLY A 432 15.68 13.17 -34.55
N ASP A 433 14.92 14.09 -33.94
CA ASP A 433 14.82 15.47 -34.40
C ASP A 433 16.07 16.26 -33.98
N VAL A 434 17.05 16.27 -34.89
CA VAL A 434 18.31 16.97 -34.69
C VAL A 434 18.07 18.44 -34.39
N MET A 435 17.17 19.12 -35.13
CA MET A 435 16.96 20.56 -35.00
C MET A 435 16.40 20.93 -33.62
N SER A 436 15.43 20.15 -33.12
CA SER A 436 14.94 20.31 -31.75
C SER A 436 16.05 20.07 -30.73
N VAL A 437 16.89 19.06 -30.91
CA VAL A 437 18.05 18.82 -30.03
C VAL A 437 19.03 20.00 -30.04
N GLN A 438 19.31 20.62 -31.19
CA GLN A 438 20.18 21.80 -31.29
C GLN A 438 19.59 22.98 -30.52
N MET A 439 18.31 23.26 -30.73
CA MET A 439 17.60 24.36 -30.09
C MET A 439 17.55 24.18 -28.56
N LEU A 440 17.22 22.98 -28.08
CA LEU A 440 17.11 22.68 -26.65
C LEU A 440 18.47 22.78 -25.93
N LEU A 441 19.54 22.28 -26.55
CA LEU A 441 20.90 22.42 -26.00
C LEU A 441 21.39 23.88 -26.02
N ALA A 442 21.05 24.66 -27.06
CA ALA A 442 21.38 26.08 -27.12
C ALA A 442 20.66 26.91 -26.02
N ASN A 443 19.47 26.46 -25.60
CA ASN A 443 18.69 27.08 -24.52
C ASN A 443 19.03 26.50 -23.12
N GLY A 444 20.10 25.72 -22.99
CA GLY A 444 20.65 25.29 -21.70
C GLY A 444 20.09 23.98 -21.13
N ALA A 445 19.50 23.11 -21.97
CA ALA A 445 19.18 21.74 -21.57
C ALA A 445 20.45 20.95 -21.19
N ASP A 446 20.38 20.17 -20.11
CA ASP A 446 21.48 19.31 -19.67
C ASP A 446 21.53 18.02 -20.51
N VAL A 447 22.57 17.90 -21.33
CA VAL A 447 22.85 16.74 -22.18
C VAL A 447 23.03 15.44 -21.39
N ASN A 448 23.33 15.54 -20.09
CA ASN A 448 23.54 14.42 -19.17
C ASN A 448 22.40 14.25 -18.17
N TYR A 449 21.26 14.92 -18.39
CA TYR A 449 20.11 14.79 -17.52
C TYR A 449 19.67 13.32 -17.37
N VAL A 450 19.37 12.92 -16.14
CA VAL A 450 18.87 11.58 -15.83
C VAL A 450 17.37 11.72 -15.57
N ALA A 451 16.54 11.27 -16.53
CA ALA A 451 15.10 11.28 -16.33
C ALA A 451 14.67 10.04 -15.56
N TYR A 452 14.36 10.22 -14.28
CA TYR A 452 13.77 9.16 -13.45
C TYR A 452 12.43 8.65 -14.00
N GLU A 453 11.66 9.54 -14.63
CA GLU A 453 10.38 9.21 -15.30
C GLU A 453 10.55 8.34 -16.56
N CYS A 454 11.74 8.36 -17.19
CA CYS A 454 12.07 7.55 -18.35
C CYS A 454 12.99 6.37 -17.99
N GLY A 455 12.84 5.82 -16.78
CA GLY A 455 13.66 4.70 -16.32
C GLY A 455 15.12 5.08 -16.14
N GLY A 456 15.40 6.23 -15.49
CA GLY A 456 16.76 6.67 -15.17
C GLY A 456 17.72 6.79 -16.38
N ASN A 457 17.19 6.95 -17.59
CA ASN A 457 17.98 7.01 -18.81
C ASN A 457 18.43 8.45 -19.12
N THR A 458 19.56 8.58 -19.82
CA THR A 458 20.06 9.87 -20.31
C THR A 458 19.66 10.11 -21.77
N PRO A 459 19.70 11.36 -22.28
CA PRO A 459 19.47 11.65 -23.69
C PRO A 459 20.28 10.76 -24.66
N LEU A 460 21.51 10.38 -24.27
CA LEU A 460 22.36 9.48 -25.04
C LEU A 460 21.83 8.04 -25.09
N HIS A 461 21.33 7.53 -23.96
CA HIS A 461 20.70 6.20 -23.92
C HIS A 461 19.51 6.12 -24.88
N VAL A 462 18.66 7.14 -24.87
CA VAL A 462 17.45 7.20 -25.70
C VAL A 462 17.78 7.37 -27.19
N ALA A 463 18.71 8.28 -27.52
CA ALA A 463 19.15 8.47 -28.91
C ALA A 463 19.81 7.22 -29.51
N VAL A 464 20.58 6.48 -28.71
CA VAL A 464 21.23 5.23 -29.14
C VAL A 464 20.23 4.08 -29.26
N SER A 465 19.27 3.97 -28.34
CA SER A 465 18.21 2.97 -28.40
C SER A 465 17.28 3.16 -29.60
N ALA A 466 17.01 4.41 -29.97
CA ALA A 466 16.22 4.77 -31.15
C ALA A 466 17.05 4.77 -32.46
N LEU A 467 18.34 4.40 -32.43
CA LEU A 467 19.25 4.33 -33.58
C LEU A 467 19.39 5.64 -34.38
N HIS A 468 19.21 6.80 -33.73
CA HIS A 468 19.31 8.11 -34.38
C HIS A 468 20.75 8.63 -34.41
N PHE A 469 21.55 8.11 -35.34
CA PHE A 469 23.00 8.41 -35.46
C PHE A 469 23.36 9.89 -35.48
N ASN A 470 22.57 10.72 -36.16
CA ASN A 470 22.82 12.16 -36.27
C ASN A 470 22.65 12.86 -34.91
N VAL A 471 21.62 12.46 -34.15
CA VAL A 471 21.41 12.96 -32.79
C VAL A 471 22.51 12.47 -31.86
N VAL A 472 22.86 11.18 -31.92
CA VAL A 472 23.97 10.60 -31.12
C VAL A 472 25.27 11.36 -31.36
N SER A 473 25.60 11.62 -32.62
CA SER A 473 26.80 12.38 -32.99
C SER A 473 26.78 13.79 -32.41
N TYR A 474 25.64 14.46 -32.51
CA TYR A 474 25.47 15.83 -32.02
C TYR A 474 25.57 15.93 -30.48
N ILE A 475 24.85 15.09 -29.73
CA ILE A 475 24.89 15.13 -28.26
C ILE A 475 26.25 14.68 -27.69
N LEU A 476 26.98 13.79 -28.38
CA LEU A 476 28.36 13.44 -28.03
C LEU A 476 29.32 14.61 -28.19
N GLN A 477 29.18 15.38 -29.29
CA GLN A 477 29.97 16.62 -29.49
C GLN A 477 29.69 17.67 -28.39
N HIS A 478 28.49 17.66 -27.81
CA HIS A 478 28.09 18.55 -26.73
C HIS A 478 28.33 17.99 -25.31
N GLY A 479 29.14 16.95 -25.15
CA GLY A 479 29.62 16.50 -23.83
C GLY A 479 28.75 15.44 -23.14
N ALA A 480 27.96 14.68 -23.90
CA ALA A 480 27.26 13.51 -23.37
C ALA A 480 28.25 12.46 -22.82
N LYS A 481 28.03 12.02 -21.58
CA LYS A 481 28.86 11.02 -20.89
C LYS A 481 28.60 9.63 -21.45
N VAL A 482 29.54 9.16 -22.28
CA VAL A 482 29.50 7.83 -22.92
C VAL A 482 29.39 6.67 -21.92
N LYS A 483 30.00 6.82 -20.73
CA LYS A 483 30.01 5.81 -19.66
C LYS A 483 28.95 6.05 -18.57
N ALA A 484 27.98 6.94 -18.81
CA ALA A 484 26.87 7.08 -17.89
C ALA A 484 26.12 5.74 -17.78
N ILE A 485 25.77 5.36 -16.56
CA ILE A 485 24.97 4.16 -16.28
C ILE A 485 23.51 4.57 -16.12
N GLY A 486 22.65 4.05 -16.99
CA GLY A 486 21.20 4.14 -16.89
C GLY A 486 20.63 3.10 -15.92
N GLU A 487 19.32 2.86 -16.00
CA GLU A 487 18.66 1.82 -15.22
C GLU A 487 19.24 0.42 -15.54
N TYR A 488 19.18 -0.48 -14.56
CA TYR A 488 19.78 -1.82 -14.63
C TYR A 488 21.31 -1.85 -14.81
N GLY A 489 22.00 -0.72 -14.60
CA GLY A 489 23.46 -0.61 -14.74
C GLY A 489 23.94 -0.71 -16.18
N ARG A 490 23.07 -0.44 -17.16
CA ARG A 490 23.39 -0.46 -18.59
C ARG A 490 24.04 0.85 -19.01
N THR A 491 24.88 0.81 -20.03
CA THR A 491 25.47 2.01 -20.67
C THR A 491 24.74 2.25 -21.98
N ALA A 492 24.91 3.41 -22.60
CA ALA A 492 24.27 3.72 -23.89
C ALA A 492 24.59 2.67 -24.96
N LEU A 493 25.80 2.10 -24.97
CA LEU A 493 26.18 1.03 -25.90
C LEU A 493 25.39 -0.26 -25.70
N HIS A 494 25.02 -0.57 -24.46
CA HIS A 494 24.17 -1.73 -24.15
C HIS A 494 22.72 -1.56 -24.62
N MET A 495 22.31 -0.36 -25.04
CA MET A 495 20.96 -0.05 -25.51
C MET A 495 20.81 -0.05 -27.03
N VAL A 496 21.89 -0.31 -27.79
CA VAL A 496 21.85 -0.39 -29.26
C VAL A 496 20.86 -1.47 -29.69
N GLY A 497 19.78 -1.08 -30.37
CA GLY A 497 18.77 -2.01 -30.90
C GLY A 497 17.79 -2.59 -29.88
N ALA A 498 17.76 -2.08 -28.64
CA ALA A 498 16.68 -2.40 -27.70
C ALA A 498 15.42 -1.58 -28.06
N PRO A 499 14.21 -2.17 -28.04
CA PRO A 499 12.98 -1.40 -28.25
C PRO A 499 12.86 -0.35 -27.14
N CYS A 500 12.80 0.93 -27.53
CA CYS A 500 12.46 2.03 -26.62
C CYS A 500 11.03 1.82 -26.10
N THR A 501 10.87 1.14 -24.96
CA THR A 501 9.58 1.08 -24.27
C THR A 501 9.41 2.34 -23.43
N LEU A 502 8.90 3.40 -24.05
CA LEU A 502 8.08 4.37 -23.34
C LEU A 502 6.63 4.07 -23.69
N SER A 503 5.77 4.04 -22.68
CA SER A 503 4.32 3.95 -22.85
C SER A 503 3.84 5.15 -23.68
N SER A 504 3.70 4.94 -24.98
CA SER A 504 2.81 5.70 -25.84
C SER A 504 1.79 4.70 -26.38
N ALA A 505 0.53 4.94 -26.03
CA ALA A 505 -0.59 4.16 -26.50
C ALA A 505 -0.59 4.05 -28.04
N SER A 506 -0.83 2.81 -28.49
CA SER A 506 -1.24 2.39 -29.84
C SER A 506 -0.41 2.86 -31.05
N SER A 507 0.27 1.91 -31.69
CA SER A 507 -0.13 1.46 -33.03
C SER A 507 0.49 0.10 -33.34
N ALA A 508 -0.38 -0.84 -33.68
CA ALA A 508 0.00 -2.08 -34.33
C ALA A 508 0.47 -1.74 -35.75
N PHE A 509 1.73 -2.06 -36.07
CA PHE A 509 2.09 -2.44 -37.43
C PHE A 509 3.09 -3.58 -37.40
N SER A 510 2.74 -4.61 -38.14
CA SER A 510 3.48 -5.85 -38.35
C SER A 510 4.88 -5.60 -38.92
N ALA A 511 5.91 -6.10 -38.24
CA ALA A 511 7.16 -6.49 -38.88
C ALA A 511 7.69 -7.77 -38.23
N SER A 512 7.42 -8.89 -38.89
CA SER A 512 8.04 -10.18 -38.67
C SER A 512 9.56 -10.10 -38.93
N THR A 513 10.33 -10.80 -38.09
CA THR A 513 11.66 -11.38 -38.35
C THR A 513 12.84 -10.46 -38.69
N ALA A 514 13.80 -10.30 -37.75
CA ALA A 514 15.12 -10.98 -37.80
C ALA A 514 16.13 -10.52 -36.70
N LEU A 515 16.45 -11.47 -35.81
CA LEU A 515 17.78 -11.86 -35.31
C LEU A 515 18.72 -10.86 -34.61
N ALA A 516 18.81 -10.97 -33.27
CA ALA A 516 19.98 -11.50 -32.53
C ALA A 516 19.84 -11.19 -31.01
N GLY A 517 19.74 -12.12 -30.06
CA GLY A 517 19.63 -13.56 -30.08
C GLY A 517 19.33 -14.04 -28.66
N THR A 518 18.18 -14.69 -28.46
CA THR A 518 17.98 -15.66 -27.39
C THR A 518 17.30 -16.87 -28.02
N THR A 519 18.00 -17.99 -27.99
CA THR A 519 17.46 -19.29 -28.40
C THR A 519 16.24 -19.61 -27.54
N LEU A 520 15.04 -19.50 -28.12
CA LEU A 520 13.86 -20.24 -27.68
C LEU A 520 14.12 -21.73 -27.93
N ARG A 521 14.92 -22.36 -27.07
CA ARG A 521 14.94 -23.82 -26.96
C ARG A 521 14.05 -24.16 -25.76
N ASN A 522 12.86 -24.69 -26.04
CA ASN A 522 11.94 -25.28 -25.06
C ASN A 522 11.16 -24.32 -24.13
N GLY A 523 10.90 -23.06 -24.51
CA GLY A 523 9.94 -22.21 -23.76
C GLY A 523 10.50 -21.46 -22.54
N ALA A 524 11.83 -21.32 -22.43
CA ALA A 524 12.48 -20.44 -21.46
C ALA A 524 13.45 -19.46 -22.16
N ASN A 525 13.42 -18.20 -21.72
CA ASN A 525 14.32 -17.13 -22.13
C ASN A 525 15.59 -17.17 -21.27
N THR A 526 16.74 -17.34 -21.92
CA THR A 526 18.05 -17.48 -21.25
C THR A 526 19.04 -16.44 -21.78
N ASN A 527 19.83 -15.85 -20.89
CA ASN A 527 20.94 -14.95 -21.22
C ASN A 527 22.28 -15.67 -20.98
N LYS A 528 23.29 -15.43 -21.80
CA LYS A 528 24.66 -15.88 -21.51
C LYS A 528 25.44 -14.75 -20.85
N ARG A 529 25.92 -14.99 -19.63
CA ARG A 529 26.83 -14.08 -18.91
C ARG A 529 27.98 -14.92 -18.36
N ASP A 530 29.22 -14.52 -18.62
CA ASP A 530 30.44 -15.17 -18.09
C ASP A 530 30.53 -16.70 -18.30
N GLY A 531 29.96 -17.22 -19.41
CA GLY A 531 29.96 -18.64 -19.75
C GLY A 531 28.79 -19.46 -19.17
N GLU A 532 27.98 -18.90 -18.27
CA GLU A 532 26.81 -19.56 -17.69
C GLU A 532 25.50 -19.10 -18.34
N THR A 533 24.59 -20.04 -18.62
CA THR A 533 23.23 -19.75 -19.12
C THR A 533 22.34 -19.30 -17.96
N GLU A 534 22.07 -18.01 -17.82
CA GLU A 534 21.17 -17.45 -16.82
C GLU A 534 19.72 -17.54 -17.30
N ILE A 535 18.86 -18.25 -16.55
CA ILE A 535 17.42 -18.31 -16.85
C ILE A 535 16.77 -17.01 -16.39
N VAL A 536 16.08 -16.31 -17.29
CA VAL A 536 15.44 -15.02 -17.00
C VAL A 536 13.94 -15.19 -16.79
N ALA A 537 13.29 -15.91 -17.70
CA ALA A 537 11.86 -16.21 -17.63
C ALA A 537 11.53 -17.49 -18.40
N GLY A 538 10.42 -18.14 -18.12
CA GLY A 538 9.98 -19.34 -18.87
C GLY A 538 8.70 -19.95 -18.33
N THR A 539 8.21 -20.99 -18.98
CA THR A 539 7.15 -21.83 -18.40
C THR A 539 7.69 -22.61 -17.21
N PHE A 540 6.83 -22.96 -16.26
CA PHE A 540 7.24 -23.71 -15.05
C PHE A 540 8.01 -24.98 -15.42
N SER A 541 7.45 -25.80 -16.31
CA SER A 541 8.09 -27.01 -16.83
C SER A 541 9.44 -26.73 -17.52
N ALA A 542 9.56 -25.67 -18.31
CA ALA A 542 10.83 -25.33 -18.98
C ALA A 542 11.91 -24.94 -17.97
N ILE A 543 11.56 -24.14 -16.94
CA ILE A 543 12.48 -23.73 -15.89
C ILE A 543 12.94 -24.95 -15.08
N VAL A 544 12.01 -25.81 -14.64
CA VAL A 544 12.33 -27.02 -13.86
C VAL A 544 13.26 -27.96 -14.66
N ASN A 545 12.96 -28.20 -15.94
CA ASN A 545 13.78 -29.06 -16.80
C ASN A 545 15.19 -28.51 -17.07
N LEU A 546 15.38 -27.18 -17.01
CA LEU A 546 16.70 -26.56 -17.14
C LEU A 546 17.49 -26.60 -15.82
N LEU A 547 16.82 -26.42 -14.68
CA LEU A 547 17.46 -26.43 -13.36
C LEU A 547 17.82 -27.84 -12.87
N LEU A 548 16.98 -28.83 -13.20
CA LEU A 548 17.12 -30.22 -12.73
C LEU A 548 17.90 -31.11 -13.70
N GLN A 549 18.86 -30.55 -14.44
CA GLN A 549 19.77 -31.33 -15.28
C GLN A 549 20.88 -31.94 -14.43
N SER A 550 21.07 -33.26 -14.52
CA SER A 550 22.08 -33.98 -13.73
C SER A 550 23.52 -33.47 -13.93
N GLU A 551 23.83 -32.90 -15.10
CA GLU A 551 25.17 -32.36 -15.41
C GLU A 551 25.39 -30.94 -14.88
N HIS A 552 24.32 -30.19 -14.57
CA HIS A 552 24.37 -28.77 -14.17
C HIS A 552 23.31 -28.44 -13.10
N TYR A 553 23.26 -29.23 -12.03
CA TYR A 553 22.27 -29.03 -10.96
C TYR A 553 22.56 -27.74 -10.17
N ARG A 554 21.68 -26.74 -10.33
CA ARG A 554 21.80 -25.44 -9.65
C ARG A 554 21.00 -25.44 -8.36
N LEU A 555 21.63 -25.84 -7.27
CA LEU A 555 20.99 -26.06 -5.98
C LEU A 555 20.28 -24.80 -5.45
N ASP A 556 20.94 -23.63 -5.48
CA ASP A 556 20.35 -22.38 -4.99
C ASP A 556 19.15 -21.89 -5.84
N GLU A 557 19.23 -22.08 -7.16
CA GLU A 557 18.13 -21.70 -8.07
C GLU A 557 16.95 -22.69 -7.96
N ALA A 558 17.22 -23.98 -7.75
CA ALA A 558 16.21 -24.99 -7.48
C ALA A 558 15.51 -24.75 -6.14
N ASP A 559 16.25 -24.43 -5.09
CA ASP A 559 15.70 -24.07 -3.78
C ASP A 559 14.80 -22.82 -3.90
N ALA A 560 15.20 -21.80 -4.66
CA ALA A 560 14.38 -20.62 -4.92
C ALA A 560 13.08 -20.95 -5.67
N LEU A 561 13.13 -21.85 -6.66
CA LEU A 561 11.94 -22.31 -7.38
C LEU A 561 11.00 -23.13 -6.50
N ILE A 562 11.55 -23.99 -5.64
CA ILE A 562 10.80 -24.80 -4.67
C ILE A 562 10.06 -23.90 -3.67
N TRP A 563 10.68 -22.80 -3.24
CA TRP A 563 9.98 -21.75 -2.48
C TRP A 563 8.84 -21.10 -3.28
N TYR A 564 9.02 -20.83 -4.57
CA TYR A 564 7.95 -20.26 -5.41
C TYR A 564 6.76 -21.23 -5.61
N CYS A 565 6.99 -22.54 -5.57
CA CYS A 565 5.91 -23.53 -5.63
C CYS A 565 4.86 -23.32 -4.54
N GLU A 566 5.27 -22.75 -3.39
CA GLU A 566 4.38 -22.34 -2.31
C GLU A 566 3.41 -21.24 -2.71
N TYR A 567 3.91 -20.19 -3.33
CA TYR A 567 3.14 -19.00 -3.70
C TYR A 567 2.31 -19.21 -4.97
N GLY A 568 2.82 -19.99 -5.92
CA GLY A 568 2.19 -20.19 -7.23
C GLY A 568 1.26 -21.40 -7.33
N GLY A 569 1.12 -22.21 -6.27
CA GLY A 569 0.28 -23.42 -6.31
C GLY A 569 0.86 -24.57 -7.16
N TYR A 570 2.17 -24.56 -7.42
CA TYR A 570 2.84 -25.51 -8.32
C TYR A 570 3.36 -26.79 -7.62
N TYR A 571 2.96 -27.06 -6.38
CA TYR A 571 3.43 -28.23 -5.61
C TYR A 571 3.21 -29.55 -6.34
N GLN A 572 1.98 -29.78 -6.84
CA GLN A 572 1.64 -31.01 -7.56
C GLN A 572 2.43 -31.12 -8.88
N GLU A 573 2.55 -30.02 -9.62
CA GLU A 573 3.30 -29.99 -10.89
C GLU A 573 4.79 -30.27 -10.67
N MET A 574 5.40 -29.69 -9.63
CA MET A 574 6.79 -29.95 -9.24
C MET A 574 7.01 -31.42 -8.89
N VAL A 575 6.15 -32.00 -8.04
CA VAL A 575 6.26 -33.41 -7.63
C VAL A 575 6.04 -34.35 -8.84
N ASN A 576 5.12 -34.02 -9.75
CA ASN A 576 4.93 -34.77 -10.99
C ASN A 576 6.18 -34.74 -11.87
N ILE A 577 6.82 -33.58 -12.04
CA ILE A 577 8.06 -33.46 -12.82
C ILE A 577 9.21 -34.23 -12.16
N LEU A 578 9.35 -34.17 -10.83
CA LEU A 578 10.34 -34.95 -10.09
C LEU A 578 10.14 -36.46 -10.25
N ARG A 579 8.88 -36.92 -10.19
CA ARG A 579 8.49 -38.32 -10.39
C ARG A 579 8.78 -38.78 -11.83
N GLU A 580 8.51 -37.95 -12.82
CA GLU A 580 8.81 -38.22 -14.23
C GLU A 580 10.32 -38.25 -14.51
N LEU A 581 11.08 -37.32 -13.92
CA LEU A 581 12.55 -37.31 -14.01
C LEU A 581 13.16 -38.58 -13.42
N LEU A 582 12.63 -39.05 -12.28
CA LEU A 582 13.07 -40.29 -11.65
C LEU A 582 12.82 -41.50 -12.56
N LYS A 583 11.60 -41.63 -13.12
CA LYS A 583 11.22 -42.71 -14.04
C LYS A 583 12.09 -42.75 -15.31
N ARG A 584 12.38 -41.59 -15.91
CA ARG A 584 13.21 -41.50 -17.13
C ARG A 584 14.63 -42.00 -16.95
N HIS A 585 15.16 -41.93 -15.72
CA HIS A 585 16.53 -42.31 -15.41
C HIS A 585 16.64 -43.58 -14.57
N GLU A 586 15.54 -44.30 -14.39
CA GLU A 586 15.49 -45.57 -13.67
C GLU A 586 16.37 -46.63 -14.35
N GLY A 587 17.18 -47.35 -13.57
CA GLY A 587 18.12 -48.36 -14.08
C GLY A 587 19.35 -47.82 -14.81
N THR A 588 19.55 -46.49 -14.88
CA THR A 588 20.73 -45.87 -15.50
C THR A 588 21.76 -45.42 -14.47
N VAL A 589 23.05 -45.31 -14.85
CA VAL A 589 24.12 -44.77 -13.98
C VAL A 589 23.83 -43.33 -13.54
N LYS A 590 23.16 -42.54 -14.39
CA LYS A 590 22.70 -41.18 -14.05
C LYS A 590 21.53 -41.19 -13.04
N GLY A 591 20.81 -42.31 -12.92
CA GLY A 591 19.70 -42.50 -11.99
C GLY A 591 20.08 -42.29 -10.52
N PHE A 592 21.31 -42.66 -10.12
CA PHE A 592 21.80 -42.42 -8.75
C PHE A 592 21.88 -40.92 -8.41
N TYR A 593 22.39 -40.10 -9.33
CA TYR A 593 22.48 -38.65 -9.15
C TYR A 593 21.09 -37.99 -9.13
N VAL A 594 20.21 -38.42 -10.05
CA VAL A 594 18.83 -37.92 -10.11
C VAL A 594 18.05 -38.28 -8.84
N ARG A 595 18.21 -39.50 -8.29
CA ARG A 595 17.61 -39.90 -7.00
C ARG A 595 17.98 -38.93 -5.87
N ARG A 596 19.26 -38.58 -5.73
CA ARG A 596 19.74 -37.64 -4.70
C ARG A 596 19.20 -36.22 -4.91
N MET A 597 19.14 -35.74 -6.15
CA MET A 597 18.54 -34.45 -6.50
C MET A 597 17.05 -34.40 -6.13
N VAL A 598 16.31 -35.47 -6.45
CA VAL A 598 14.88 -35.59 -6.11
C VAL A 598 14.69 -35.62 -4.59
N LEU A 599 15.51 -36.39 -3.87
CA LEU A 599 15.48 -36.42 -2.40
C LEU A 599 15.72 -35.03 -1.80
N HIS A 600 16.75 -34.31 -2.25
CA HIS A 600 17.02 -32.93 -1.81
C HIS A 600 15.82 -32.02 -2.05
N ALA A 601 15.26 -32.04 -3.27
CA ALA A 601 14.11 -31.24 -3.63
C ALA A 601 12.87 -31.56 -2.77
N LEU A 602 12.62 -32.84 -2.48
CA LEU A 602 11.52 -33.26 -1.60
C LEU A 602 11.75 -32.79 -0.16
N ASN A 603 12.97 -32.90 0.36
CA ASN A 603 13.26 -32.44 1.71
C ASN A 603 13.11 -30.93 1.84
N LYS A 604 13.44 -30.17 0.80
CA LYS A 604 13.16 -28.73 0.72
C LYS A 604 11.67 -28.41 0.64
N LEU A 605 10.90 -29.16 -0.14
CA LEU A 605 9.43 -29.02 -0.17
C LEU A 605 8.82 -29.28 1.21
N VAL A 606 9.29 -30.32 1.91
CA VAL A 606 8.87 -30.63 3.28
C VAL A 606 9.32 -29.54 4.27
N GLU A 607 10.52 -28.99 4.12
CA GLU A 607 11.00 -27.84 4.92
C GLU A 607 10.05 -26.65 4.76
N ASN A 608 9.64 -26.30 3.54
CA ASN A 608 8.69 -25.23 3.27
C ASN A 608 7.31 -25.51 3.90
N LEU A 609 6.77 -26.73 3.73
CA LEU A 609 5.49 -27.12 4.34
C LEU A 609 5.54 -27.09 5.87
N LYS A 610 6.71 -27.34 6.47
CA LYS A 610 6.92 -27.23 7.91
C LYS A 610 6.70 -25.80 8.43
N HIS A 611 6.89 -24.78 7.60
CA HIS A 611 6.71 -23.36 7.93
C HIS A 611 5.26 -22.85 7.79
N LYS A 612 4.36 -23.62 7.15
CA LYS A 612 2.97 -23.21 6.88
C LYS A 612 2.05 -23.42 8.09
N VAL A 613 1.21 -22.42 8.39
CA VAL A 613 0.21 -22.44 9.50
C VAL A 613 -1.01 -23.29 9.13
N GLU A 614 -1.54 -23.12 7.91
CA GLU A 614 -2.67 -23.89 7.37
C GLU A 614 -2.16 -24.82 6.27
N ARG A 615 -2.25 -26.13 6.49
CA ARG A 615 -1.70 -27.13 5.56
C ARG A 615 -2.80 -27.71 4.71
N ASP A 616 -2.53 -27.79 3.42
CA ASP A 616 -3.35 -28.55 2.50
C ASP A 616 -3.06 -30.05 2.73
N THR A 617 -4.04 -30.76 3.30
CA THR A 617 -3.93 -32.18 3.62
C THR A 617 -3.74 -33.04 2.39
N GLU A 618 -4.26 -32.63 1.23
CA GLU A 618 -4.15 -33.38 -0.02
C GLU A 618 -2.72 -33.29 -0.58
N VAL A 619 -2.15 -32.09 -0.60
CA VAL A 619 -0.74 -31.88 -0.98
C VAL A 619 0.18 -32.65 -0.02
N CYS A 620 -0.15 -32.66 1.28
CA CYS A 620 0.68 -33.35 2.25
C CYS A 620 0.71 -34.87 2.03
N ALA A 621 -0.47 -35.47 1.83
CA ALA A 621 -0.63 -36.89 1.53
C ALA A 621 0.04 -37.26 0.20
N TYR A 622 -0.05 -36.40 -0.81
CA TYR A 622 0.55 -36.61 -2.12
C TYR A 622 2.08 -36.69 -2.08
N ILE A 623 2.74 -35.79 -1.33
CA ILE A 623 4.20 -35.82 -1.12
C ILE A 623 4.60 -37.03 -0.28
N SER A 624 3.80 -37.38 0.74
CA SER A 624 4.05 -38.56 1.57
C SER A 624 4.03 -39.85 0.75
N ALA A 625 3.03 -40.02 -0.13
CA ALA A 625 2.93 -41.18 -1.02
C ALA A 625 4.17 -41.31 -1.93
N PHE A 626 4.66 -40.21 -2.49
CA PHE A 626 5.86 -40.24 -3.31
C PHE A 626 7.13 -40.60 -2.51
N CYS A 627 7.25 -40.12 -1.27
CA CYS A 627 8.35 -40.50 -0.39
C CYS A 627 8.31 -42.00 -0.03
N GLU A 628 7.12 -42.54 0.25
CA GLU A 628 6.92 -43.97 0.54
C GLU A 628 7.27 -44.86 -0.66
N GLU A 629 7.00 -44.42 -1.88
CA GLU A 629 7.44 -45.10 -3.10
C GLU A 629 8.97 -45.05 -3.29
N LEU A 630 9.63 -43.98 -2.83
CA LEU A 630 11.07 -43.76 -3.03
C LEU A 630 11.96 -44.48 -2.01
N PHE A 631 11.49 -44.67 -0.77
CA PHE A 631 12.30 -45.25 0.30
C PHE A 631 12.79 -46.68 0.00
N PRO A 632 11.97 -47.63 -0.50
CA PRO A 632 12.43 -48.99 -0.80
C PRO A 632 13.59 -49.05 -1.82
N PHE A 633 13.58 -48.19 -2.85
CA PHE A 633 14.61 -48.18 -3.91
C PHE A 633 15.89 -47.42 -3.55
N THR A 634 15.90 -46.68 -2.43
CA THR A 634 17.05 -45.87 -2.01
C THR A 634 17.89 -46.53 -0.92
N ILE A 635 17.35 -47.54 -0.23
CA ILE A 635 18.00 -48.22 0.90
C ILE A 635 18.88 -49.39 0.44
N ASP A 636 18.48 -50.12 -0.61
CA ASP A 636 19.20 -51.33 -1.06
C ASP A 636 20.33 -51.03 -2.08
N ASP A 637 20.26 -49.91 -2.81
CA ASP A 637 21.15 -49.61 -3.96
C ASP A 637 22.16 -48.45 -3.73
N ASP A 638 21.97 -47.54 -2.76
CA ASP A 638 22.80 -46.33 -2.57
C ASP A 638 23.06 -45.98 -1.08
N PRO A 639 24.20 -46.37 -0.49
CA PRO A 639 24.49 -46.15 0.93
C PRO A 639 24.63 -44.66 1.34
N GLN A 640 24.93 -43.75 0.39
CA GLN A 640 24.96 -42.31 0.70
C GLN A 640 23.54 -41.73 0.85
N CYS A 641 22.55 -42.28 0.13
CA CYS A 641 21.15 -41.91 0.31
C CYS A 641 20.64 -42.32 1.70
N ALA A 642 21.01 -43.51 2.19
CA ALA A 642 20.66 -43.96 3.53
C ALA A 642 21.22 -43.03 4.64
N GLN A 643 22.48 -42.60 4.51
CA GLN A 643 23.07 -41.64 5.45
C GLN A 643 22.37 -40.28 5.39
N TRP A 644 22.03 -39.78 4.20
CA TRP A 644 21.33 -38.51 4.04
C TRP A 644 19.90 -38.55 4.58
N LEU A 645 19.16 -39.65 4.32
CA LEU A 645 17.81 -39.86 4.84
C LEU A 645 17.78 -39.81 6.37
N SER A 646 18.82 -40.33 7.04
CA SER A 646 18.95 -40.27 8.50
C SER A 646 19.03 -38.83 9.06
N ALA A 647 19.51 -37.87 8.26
CA ALA A 647 19.60 -36.46 8.60
C ALA A 647 18.42 -35.63 8.03
N SER A 648 17.61 -36.20 7.15
CA SER A 648 16.50 -35.52 6.46
C SER A 648 15.22 -35.45 7.30
N LEU A 649 14.31 -34.55 6.92
CA LEU A 649 12.98 -34.40 7.52
C LEU A 649 11.95 -35.39 6.94
N LEU A 650 12.28 -36.05 5.81
CA LEU A 650 11.34 -36.88 5.04
C LEU A 650 10.75 -38.06 5.85
N PRO A 651 11.52 -38.86 6.60
CA PRO A 651 10.94 -39.98 7.35
C PRO A 651 9.97 -39.53 8.44
N LEU A 652 10.30 -38.44 9.14
CA LEU A 652 9.46 -37.86 10.19
C LEU A 652 8.16 -37.28 9.60
N TYR A 653 8.26 -36.67 8.42
CA TYR A 653 7.11 -36.13 7.71
C TYR A 653 6.13 -37.22 7.27
N VAL A 654 6.65 -38.32 6.69
CA VAL A 654 5.84 -39.49 6.29
C VAL A 654 5.16 -40.14 7.50
N GLU A 655 5.89 -40.31 8.61
CA GLU A 655 5.33 -40.84 9.86
C GLU A 655 4.22 -39.93 10.40
N ALA A 656 4.43 -38.61 10.40
CA ALA A 656 3.42 -37.64 10.83
C ALA A 656 2.16 -37.66 9.95
N CYS A 657 2.31 -37.80 8.63
CA CYS A 657 1.20 -37.95 7.70
C CYS A 657 0.41 -39.24 7.98
N ARG A 658 1.11 -40.38 8.12
CA ARG A 658 0.51 -41.69 8.38
C ARG A 658 -0.27 -41.74 9.70
N MET A 659 0.26 -41.08 10.72
CA MET A 659 -0.33 -41.02 12.06
C MET A 659 -1.38 -39.91 12.21
N GLN A 660 -1.65 -39.13 11.14
CA GLN A 660 -2.50 -37.93 11.18
C GLN A 660 -2.09 -36.89 12.24
N ARG A 661 -0.81 -36.87 12.65
CA ARG A 661 -0.23 -35.95 13.63
C ARG A 661 0.50 -34.78 12.99
N MET A 662 0.01 -34.31 11.84
CA MET A 662 0.65 -33.23 11.10
C MET A 662 0.74 -31.91 11.89
N GLN A 663 -0.12 -31.72 12.91
CA GLN A 663 -0.08 -30.57 13.80
C GLN A 663 1.20 -30.53 14.66
N GLU A 664 1.76 -31.69 15.03
CA GLU A 664 3.00 -31.80 15.82
C GLU A 664 4.26 -31.51 14.98
N PHE A 665 4.16 -31.60 13.65
CA PHE A 665 5.26 -31.37 12.71
C PHE A 665 5.40 -29.87 12.35
N GLN A 666 5.40 -28.95 13.33
CA GLN A 666 5.61 -27.50 13.12
C GLN A 666 6.98 -27.04 13.66
N ILE A 667 7.54 -25.95 13.11
CA ILE A 667 8.66 -25.25 13.76
C ILE A 667 8.08 -24.37 14.88
N LEU A 668 8.45 -24.70 16.11
CA LEU A 668 8.21 -23.84 17.27
C LEU A 668 9.32 -22.78 17.41
N SER A 669 10.56 -23.09 17.00
CA SER A 669 11.71 -22.20 16.80
C SER A 669 12.93 -23.03 16.37
N PHE A 670 13.89 -22.45 15.64
CA PHE A 670 15.11 -23.15 15.23
C PHE A 670 16.11 -23.38 16.36
N CYS A 671 16.13 -22.50 17.37
CA CYS A 671 17.15 -22.46 18.43
C CYS A 671 16.50 -22.38 19.83
N GLU A 672 15.25 -22.82 19.99
CA GLU A 672 14.53 -22.65 21.26
C GLU A 672 15.20 -23.40 22.41
N ASP A 673 15.71 -24.60 22.14
CA ASP A 673 16.39 -25.43 23.13
C ASP A 673 17.70 -24.74 23.59
N ASP A 674 18.39 -24.07 22.68
CA ASP A 674 19.61 -23.29 22.97
C ASP A 674 19.33 -22.06 23.85
N TYR A 675 18.07 -21.57 23.88
CA TYR A 675 17.64 -20.39 24.65
C TYR A 675 16.78 -20.72 25.88
N THR A 676 16.88 -21.94 26.42
CA THR A 676 16.05 -22.40 27.55
C THR A 676 16.08 -21.44 28.75
N SER A 677 17.25 -20.94 29.16
CA SER A 677 17.37 -20.00 30.29
C SER A 677 16.69 -18.65 30.04
N LEU A 678 16.75 -18.14 28.81
CA LEU A 678 16.10 -16.91 28.40
C LEU A 678 14.58 -17.08 28.36
N LYS A 679 14.08 -18.22 27.85
CA LYS A 679 12.65 -18.55 27.82
C LYS A 679 12.03 -18.50 29.21
N HIS A 680 12.65 -19.14 30.20
CA HIS A 680 12.19 -19.09 31.59
C HIS A 680 12.15 -17.67 32.14
N PHE A 681 13.15 -16.84 31.80
CA PHE A 681 13.15 -15.43 32.18
C PHE A 681 11.96 -14.68 31.56
N LEU A 682 11.72 -14.83 30.26
CA LEU A 682 10.66 -14.10 29.55
C LEU A 682 9.26 -14.43 30.10
N CYS A 683 9.00 -15.69 30.45
CA CYS A 683 7.74 -16.08 31.09
C CYS A 683 7.53 -15.34 32.43
N SER A 684 8.59 -15.17 33.23
CA SER A 684 8.53 -14.41 34.48
C SER A 684 8.44 -12.90 34.24
N ALA A 685 9.18 -12.37 33.26
CA ALA A 685 9.18 -10.95 32.93
C ALA A 685 7.80 -10.47 32.45
N LYS A 686 7.06 -11.29 31.66
CA LYS A 686 5.68 -10.99 31.24
C LYS A 686 4.75 -10.80 32.44
N GLN A 687 4.87 -11.66 33.46
CA GLN A 687 4.06 -11.55 34.68
C GLN A 687 4.37 -10.25 35.45
N ASN A 688 5.64 -9.86 35.50
CA ASN A 688 6.08 -8.67 36.23
C ASN A 688 5.82 -7.35 35.47
N HIS A 689 5.76 -7.39 34.14
CA HIS A 689 5.66 -6.20 33.28
C HIS A 689 4.60 -6.37 32.17
N PRO A 690 3.29 -6.44 32.51
CA PRO A 690 2.23 -6.68 31.52
C PRO A 690 2.02 -5.52 30.54
N SER A 691 2.61 -4.35 30.77
CA SER A 691 2.53 -3.21 29.87
C SER A 691 3.46 -3.31 28.65
N LEU A 692 4.44 -4.22 28.67
CA LEU A 692 5.42 -4.38 27.61
C LEU A 692 4.90 -5.35 26.54
N LYS A 693 4.22 -4.80 25.53
CA LYS A 693 3.57 -5.56 24.45
C LYS A 693 4.49 -6.50 23.65
N PHE A 694 5.81 -6.29 23.66
CA PHE A 694 6.75 -7.22 23.00
C PHE A 694 6.91 -8.55 23.76
N LEU A 695 6.50 -8.61 25.04
CA LEU A 695 6.44 -9.82 25.86
C LEU A 695 5.13 -10.62 25.66
N ASP A 696 4.19 -10.13 24.84
CA ASP A 696 2.92 -10.81 24.59
C ASP A 696 3.13 -12.03 23.69
N ASP A 697 3.11 -13.22 24.30
CA ASP A 697 2.91 -14.49 23.61
C ASP A 697 1.41 -14.72 23.35
N ASP A 698 1.01 -14.74 22.06
CA ASP A 698 -0.36 -15.05 21.60
C ASP A 698 -0.54 -16.50 21.09
N LEU A 699 0.42 -17.39 21.30
CA LEU A 699 0.26 -18.84 21.21
C LEU A 699 1.34 -19.49 22.09
N PHE A 700 1.04 -20.65 22.68
CA PHE A 700 1.87 -21.48 23.57
C PHE A 700 1.58 -21.41 25.08
N ALA A 701 0.34 -21.76 25.41
CA ALA A 701 0.03 -22.51 26.63
C ALA A 701 -0.37 -23.95 26.25
N THR A 702 0.51 -24.73 25.60
CA THR A 702 0.48 -26.20 25.49
C THR A 702 1.54 -26.69 24.50
N ALA A 703 2.78 -26.86 24.98
CA ALA A 703 3.76 -27.74 24.34
C ALA A 703 4.82 -28.10 25.38
N THR A 704 4.49 -29.09 26.20
CA THR A 704 5.45 -29.76 27.10
C THR A 704 6.26 -30.78 26.31
N GLY A 705 7.58 -30.75 26.46
CA GLY A 705 8.46 -31.87 26.14
C GLY A 705 9.69 -31.49 25.33
N ILE A 706 10.79 -31.18 26.03
CA ILE A 706 12.15 -31.32 25.49
C ILE A 706 12.66 -32.67 26.00
N GLU A 707 13.21 -33.49 25.11
CA GLU A 707 14.19 -34.51 25.51
C GLU A 707 15.41 -34.50 24.59
N ILE A 708 16.55 -34.50 25.27
CA ILE A 708 17.94 -34.54 24.84
C ILE A 708 18.21 -35.89 24.15
N ILE A 709 18.71 -35.83 22.91
CA ILE A 709 18.96 -36.96 21.97
C ILE A 709 17.78 -37.95 21.89
N SER A 710 16.74 -37.51 21.20
CA SER A 710 15.43 -38.16 21.29
C SER A 710 15.31 -39.49 20.54
N GLN A 711 14.39 -40.31 21.05
CA GLN A 711 13.74 -41.46 20.43
C GLN A 711 13.45 -41.29 18.91
N SER A 712 13.35 -40.05 18.43
CA SER A 712 13.21 -39.65 17.01
C SER A 712 14.37 -40.08 16.12
N THR A 713 15.62 -40.11 16.61
CA THR A 713 16.77 -40.56 15.79
C THR A 713 16.74 -42.07 15.60
N ARG A 714 16.35 -42.83 16.63
CA ARG A 714 16.13 -44.28 16.55
C ARG A 714 14.89 -44.62 15.71
N ARG A 715 13.80 -43.84 15.82
CA ARG A 715 12.60 -43.95 14.97
C ARG A 715 12.89 -43.64 13.50
N ARG A 716 13.64 -42.59 13.19
CA ARG A 716 14.07 -42.24 11.82
C ARG A 716 14.80 -43.39 11.15
N LEU A 717 15.70 -44.05 11.88
CA LEU A 717 16.44 -45.22 11.39
C LEU A 717 15.56 -46.47 11.27
N SER A 718 14.58 -46.65 12.16
CA SER A 718 13.63 -47.77 12.12
C SER A 718 12.60 -47.64 10.97
N VAL A 719 12.03 -46.45 10.75
CA VAL A 719 11.08 -46.16 9.67
C VAL A 719 11.76 -46.21 8.30
N ALA A 720 13.04 -45.85 8.22
CA ALA A 720 13.86 -45.97 7.03
C ALA A 720 14.49 -47.37 6.84
N GLY A 721 14.07 -48.41 7.60
CA GLY A 721 14.54 -49.79 7.42
C GLY A 721 15.99 -50.09 7.83
N LEU A 722 16.71 -49.12 8.43
CA LEU A 722 18.15 -49.16 8.74
C LEU A 722 18.48 -49.68 10.16
N TRP A 723 17.48 -50.08 10.95
CA TRP A 723 17.67 -50.58 12.33
C TRP A 723 16.83 -51.82 12.62
N THR A 724 17.48 -52.93 13.04
CA THR A 724 16.86 -54.24 13.31
C THR A 724 16.95 -54.70 14.79
N GLY A 725 17.42 -53.85 15.71
CA GLY A 725 17.77 -54.23 17.09
C GLY A 725 16.73 -53.92 18.18
N ASP A 726 16.59 -54.88 19.11
CA ASP A 726 15.59 -55.01 20.19
C ASP A 726 15.66 -53.91 21.27
N ALA A 727 14.49 -53.40 21.69
CA ALA A 727 14.32 -52.14 22.45
C ALA A 727 14.66 -52.21 23.96
N LYS A 728 15.37 -53.23 24.43
CA LYS A 728 15.49 -53.53 25.88
C LYS A 728 16.79 -53.12 26.58
N MET A 729 17.78 -52.57 25.88
CA MET A 729 19.06 -52.19 26.53
C MET A 729 19.51 -50.80 26.09
N SER A 730 18.98 -49.74 26.73
CA SER A 730 19.77 -48.53 27.07
C SER A 730 18.92 -47.51 27.84
N PHE A 731 18.96 -47.71 29.16
CA PHE A 731 18.92 -46.76 30.29
C PHE A 731 17.67 -45.90 30.57
N VAL A 732 16.97 -46.37 31.60
CA VAL A 732 16.20 -45.62 32.60
C VAL A 732 17.17 -44.94 33.57
N VAL A 733 16.93 -43.68 33.93
CA VAL A 733 17.31 -43.15 35.26
C VAL A 733 16.08 -42.47 35.85
N LYS A 734 15.59 -43.02 36.97
CA LYS A 734 14.57 -42.42 37.83
C LYS A 734 15.20 -41.33 38.68
N ALA A 735 14.41 -40.31 39.00
CA ALA A 735 14.73 -39.27 39.97
C ALA A 735 14.74 -39.84 41.39
N GLU A 736 15.79 -39.54 42.17
CA GLU A 736 15.76 -39.61 43.63
C GLU A 736 16.34 -38.32 44.24
N GLU A 737 15.86 -38.07 45.46
CA GLU A 737 15.88 -36.83 46.24
C GLU A 737 17.25 -36.50 46.87
N ASN A 738 17.45 -35.20 47.13
CA ASN A 738 18.25 -34.54 48.16
C ASN A 738 19.72 -34.95 48.46
N ASP A 739 20.54 -33.88 48.46
CA ASP A 739 21.70 -33.57 49.32
C ASP A 739 23.12 -34.00 48.86
N PRO A 740 24.19 -33.31 49.36
CA PRO A 740 25.05 -32.45 48.54
C PRO A 740 26.48 -32.99 48.40
N VAL A 741 27.34 -32.20 47.70
CA VAL A 741 28.83 -32.20 47.72
C VAL A 741 29.54 -32.65 46.42
N LEU A 742 30.35 -31.70 45.93
CA LEU A 742 31.59 -31.77 45.12
C LEU A 742 31.76 -32.91 44.11
N TYR A 743 31.90 -32.56 42.83
CA TYR A 743 33.04 -32.95 41.99
C TYR A 743 33.06 -32.07 40.73
N GLU A 744 34.15 -31.32 40.52
CA GLU A 744 34.50 -30.76 39.20
C GLU A 744 34.89 -31.89 38.24
N PRO A 745 34.58 -31.75 36.94
CA PRO A 745 35.44 -32.30 35.90
C PRO A 745 36.00 -31.19 35.00
N ALA A 746 37.29 -31.33 34.75
CA ALA A 746 38.17 -30.40 34.06
C ALA A 746 37.73 -30.03 32.63
N ALA A 747 38.08 -28.79 32.26
CA ALA A 747 37.96 -28.22 30.91
C ALA A 747 38.75 -28.99 29.84
N SER A 748 38.21 -29.09 28.62
CA SER A 748 39.01 -29.03 27.38
C SER A 748 38.14 -28.97 26.11
N THR A 749 37.64 -27.77 25.77
CA THR A 749 37.53 -27.37 24.35
C THR A 749 37.82 -25.88 24.24
N ILE A 750 38.91 -25.57 23.56
CA ILE A 750 39.47 -24.23 23.38
C ILE A 750 38.49 -23.39 22.56
N THR A 751 37.91 -22.33 23.15
CA THR A 751 37.27 -21.23 22.44
C THR A 751 38.21 -20.02 22.40
N PRO A 752 38.33 -19.25 21.30
CA PRO A 752 39.33 -18.18 21.19
C PRO A 752 39.01 -16.89 21.96
N TRP A 753 37.93 -16.83 22.74
CA TRP A 753 37.48 -15.59 23.37
C TRP A 753 37.00 -15.82 24.80
N GLN A 754 37.96 -15.96 25.71
CA GLN A 754 37.79 -15.58 27.12
C GLN A 754 38.58 -14.28 27.33
N PRO A 755 37.98 -13.19 27.84
CA PRO A 755 38.77 -12.11 28.41
C PRO A 755 39.63 -12.71 29.53
N ARG A 756 40.96 -12.64 29.40
CA ARG A 756 41.86 -13.02 30.49
C ARG A 756 41.61 -12.08 31.67
N GLY A 757 40.97 -12.62 32.70
CA GLY A 757 40.96 -12.06 34.04
C GLY A 757 39.78 -11.15 34.36
N MET A 758 38.67 -11.73 34.84
CA MET A 758 37.94 -11.17 35.98
C MET A 758 37.00 -12.21 36.60
N SER A 759 37.58 -13.18 37.32
CA SER A 759 36.87 -13.81 38.43
C SER A 759 36.86 -12.84 39.60
N ARG A 760 35.88 -11.95 39.63
CA ARG A 760 35.37 -11.40 40.89
C ARG A 760 33.87 -11.56 40.87
N SER A 761 33.39 -12.51 41.68
CA SER A 761 32.01 -12.55 42.14
C SER A 761 31.68 -11.18 42.74
N LEU A 762 31.08 -10.29 41.95
CA LEU A 762 30.50 -9.06 42.48
C LEU A 762 29.26 -9.48 43.29
N GLN A 763 29.45 -9.58 44.60
CA GLN A 763 28.36 -9.62 45.58
C GLN A 763 27.61 -8.29 45.48
N PHE A 764 26.56 -8.26 44.66
CA PHE A 764 25.64 -7.13 44.61
C PHE A 764 24.54 -7.33 45.65
N ASP A 765 24.25 -6.27 46.41
CA ASP A 765 23.20 -6.21 47.41
C ASP A 765 21.82 -6.42 46.76
N ARG A 766 20.96 -7.25 47.36
CA ARG A 766 19.75 -7.84 46.72
C ARG A 766 18.60 -6.85 46.47
N GLY A 767 18.78 -5.54 46.70
CA GLY A 767 17.70 -4.54 46.66
C GLY A 767 17.94 -3.30 45.79
N SER A 768 19.10 -3.13 45.17
CA SER A 768 19.45 -1.89 44.44
C SER A 768 19.59 -2.15 42.93
N ARG A 769 18.95 -1.32 42.10
CA ARG A 769 19.14 -1.37 40.63
C ARG A 769 20.62 -1.12 40.32
N PRO A 770 21.29 -1.96 39.51
CA PRO A 770 22.70 -1.76 39.18
C PRO A 770 22.88 -0.44 38.43
N TRP A 771 23.92 0.30 38.77
CA TRP A 771 24.27 1.51 38.02
C TRP A 771 24.82 1.08 36.66
N ILE A 772 24.36 1.71 35.58
CA ILE A 772 24.63 1.24 34.21
C ILE A 772 26.13 1.21 33.87
N LEU A 773 26.91 2.10 34.49
CA LEU A 773 28.36 2.17 34.28
C LEU A 773 29.15 1.11 35.07
N ASP A 774 28.52 0.42 36.02
CA ASP A 774 29.12 -0.74 36.71
C ASP A 774 29.04 -2.03 35.87
N ILE A 775 28.22 -2.02 34.81
CA ILE A 775 28.05 -3.15 33.90
C ILE A 775 28.96 -2.90 32.70
N ASP A 776 29.70 -3.93 32.27
CA ASP A 776 30.51 -3.81 31.07
C ASP A 776 29.62 -3.68 29.81
N ALA A 777 30.02 -2.80 28.90
CA ALA A 777 29.26 -2.52 27.67
C ALA A 777 29.02 -3.79 26.83
N SER A 778 29.94 -4.76 26.86
CA SER A 778 29.79 -6.02 26.14
C SER A 778 28.68 -6.89 26.72
N VAL A 779 28.43 -6.83 28.03
CA VAL A 779 27.36 -7.62 28.68
C VAL A 779 26.00 -7.09 28.25
N ILE A 780 25.80 -5.77 28.23
CA ILE A 780 24.56 -5.15 27.71
C ILE A 780 24.35 -5.54 26.24
N ALA A 781 25.38 -5.42 25.42
CA ALA A 781 25.31 -5.79 24.00
C ALA A 781 24.95 -7.27 23.79
N GLN A 782 25.53 -8.18 24.59
CA GLN A 782 25.22 -9.62 24.55
C GLN A 782 23.77 -9.90 24.93
N GLN A 783 23.25 -9.29 26.01
CA GLN A 783 21.86 -9.51 26.43
C GLN A 783 20.85 -8.95 25.43
N ILE A 784 21.11 -7.76 24.86
CA ILE A 784 20.32 -7.20 23.75
C ILE A 784 20.30 -8.18 22.56
N THR A 785 21.46 -8.73 22.21
CA THR A 785 21.61 -9.68 21.10
C THR A 785 20.86 -10.99 21.33
N LEU A 786 20.96 -11.58 22.51
CA LEU A 786 20.19 -12.77 22.89
C LEU A 786 18.69 -12.53 22.76
N PHE A 787 18.21 -11.39 23.27
CA PHE A 787 16.79 -11.08 23.28
C PHE A 787 16.25 -10.79 21.87
N GLN A 788 16.96 -9.99 21.07
CA GLN A 788 16.58 -9.74 19.69
C GLN A 788 16.67 -10.98 18.81
N HIS A 789 17.70 -11.82 18.97
CA HIS A 789 17.82 -13.08 18.19
C HIS A 789 16.67 -14.03 18.52
N TYR A 790 16.30 -14.15 19.81
CA TYR A 790 15.18 -14.97 20.24
C TYR A 790 13.86 -14.57 19.55
N LEU A 791 13.57 -13.27 19.43
CA LEU A 791 12.37 -12.81 18.70
C LEU A 791 12.54 -12.92 17.18
N PHE A 792 13.75 -12.65 16.67
CA PHE A 792 14.08 -12.76 15.26
C PHE A 792 13.92 -14.20 14.74
N SER A 793 14.33 -15.21 15.50
CA SER A 793 14.23 -16.63 15.13
C SER A 793 12.79 -17.14 15.05
N LYS A 794 11.83 -16.38 15.58
CA LYS A 794 10.39 -16.67 15.56
C LYS A 794 9.66 -16.09 14.35
N ILE A 795 10.30 -15.18 13.60
CA ILE A 795 9.68 -14.54 12.44
C ILE A 795 9.52 -15.57 11.32
N LYS A 796 8.30 -15.76 10.85
CA LYS A 796 8.01 -16.68 9.74
C LYS A 796 8.30 -16.03 8.39
N VAL A 797 8.70 -16.84 7.41
CA VAL A 797 8.92 -16.38 6.02
C VAL A 797 7.64 -15.78 5.43
N THR A 798 6.48 -16.33 5.76
CA THR A 798 5.17 -15.82 5.33
C THR A 798 4.87 -14.42 5.85
N GLU A 799 5.32 -14.08 7.06
CA GLU A 799 5.18 -12.74 7.63
C GLU A 799 6.05 -11.72 6.89
N ILE A 800 7.23 -12.14 6.46
CA ILE A 800 8.22 -11.32 5.75
C ILE A 800 7.78 -11.01 4.31
N LEU A 801 7.12 -11.98 3.67
CA LEU A 801 6.61 -11.86 2.31
C LEU A 801 5.18 -11.30 2.24
N ALA A 802 4.57 -10.94 3.37
CA ALA A 802 3.26 -10.31 3.38
C ALA A 802 3.26 -9.01 2.54
N SER A 803 2.13 -8.70 1.89
CA SER A 803 2.02 -7.52 1.02
C SER A 803 2.25 -6.21 1.80
N LYS A 804 2.65 -5.14 1.09
CA LYS A 804 2.95 -3.80 1.63
C LYS A 804 1.91 -3.25 2.63
N LYS A 805 0.63 -3.69 2.55
CA LYS A 805 -0.47 -3.29 3.45
C LYS A 805 -0.59 -4.15 4.74
N CYS A 806 0.03 -5.33 4.77
CA CYS A 806 -0.10 -6.33 5.84
C CYS A 806 1.16 -6.54 6.70
N VAL A 807 2.34 -6.09 6.26
CA VAL A 807 3.61 -6.27 7.00
C VAL A 807 3.56 -5.67 8.42
N GLU A 808 2.80 -4.58 8.63
CA GLU A 808 2.66 -3.97 9.97
C GLU A 808 1.75 -4.76 10.92
N LYS A 809 1.04 -5.78 10.42
CA LYS A 809 0.05 -6.58 11.16
C LYS A 809 0.55 -7.97 11.53
N THR A 810 1.79 -8.33 11.16
CA THR A 810 2.33 -9.67 11.42
C THR A 810 2.92 -9.76 12.84
N PRO A 811 2.45 -10.68 13.69
CA PRO A 811 2.67 -10.63 15.13
C PRO A 811 4.13 -10.83 15.56
N ALA A 812 4.90 -11.71 14.91
CA ALA A 812 6.29 -11.97 15.32
C ALA A 812 7.21 -10.82 14.92
N TYR A 813 7.07 -10.30 13.70
CA TYR A 813 7.82 -9.11 13.28
C TYR A 813 7.46 -7.87 14.12
N GLN A 814 6.17 -7.68 14.43
CA GLN A 814 5.71 -6.58 15.27
C GLN A 814 6.36 -6.61 16.65
N ARG A 815 6.56 -7.78 17.25
CA ARG A 815 7.25 -7.94 18.54
C ARG A 815 8.72 -7.51 18.46
N LEU A 816 9.45 -7.94 17.44
CA LEU A 816 10.83 -7.50 17.24
C LEU A 816 10.91 -5.97 17.03
N ARG A 817 9.98 -5.40 16.24
CA ARG A 817 9.88 -3.93 16.05
C ARG A 817 9.60 -3.19 17.36
N LEU A 818 8.70 -3.71 18.19
CA LEU A 818 8.40 -3.15 19.51
C LEU A 818 9.61 -3.23 20.45
N LEU A 819 10.36 -4.34 20.45
CA LEU A 819 11.60 -4.47 21.21
C LEU A 819 12.67 -3.47 20.73
N HIS A 820 12.86 -3.34 19.41
CA HIS A 820 13.78 -2.35 18.80
C HIS A 820 13.47 -0.93 19.28
N ASN A 821 12.19 -0.54 19.21
CA ASN A 821 11.73 0.78 19.65
C ASN A 821 11.92 0.95 21.16
N HIS A 822 11.61 -0.08 21.95
CA HIS A 822 11.82 -0.07 23.41
C HIS A 822 13.29 0.12 23.76
N ILE A 823 14.21 -0.59 23.11
CA ILE A 823 15.66 -0.42 23.32
C ILE A 823 16.08 1.03 23.02
N SER A 824 15.63 1.60 21.89
CA SER A 824 15.96 2.97 21.52
C SER A 824 15.47 3.98 22.58
N VAL A 825 14.21 3.88 23.00
CA VAL A 825 13.60 4.76 24.01
C VAL A 825 14.22 4.55 25.39
N TRP A 826 14.56 3.30 25.75
CA TRP A 826 15.27 2.96 26.97
C TRP A 826 16.65 3.64 27.02
N VAL A 827 17.44 3.58 25.93
CA VAL A 827 18.74 4.27 25.83
C VAL A 827 18.57 5.79 25.99
N VAL A 828 17.61 6.41 25.28
CA VAL A 828 17.31 7.84 25.41
C VAL A 828 17.00 8.19 26.87
N SER A 829 16.17 7.38 27.53
CA SER A 829 15.82 7.59 28.93
C SER A 829 17.02 7.45 29.86
N GLN A 830 17.91 6.47 29.67
CA GLN A 830 19.10 6.32 30.50
C GLN A 830 20.02 7.56 30.43
N ILE A 831 20.13 8.18 29.24
CA ILE A 831 20.88 9.42 29.05
C ILE A 831 20.17 10.60 29.73
N LEU A 832 18.86 10.77 29.50
CA LEU A 832 18.08 11.92 30.00
C LEU A 832 17.75 11.87 31.50
N SER A 833 17.87 10.71 32.14
CA SER A 833 17.64 10.58 33.59
C SER A 833 18.69 11.33 34.44
N ARG A 834 19.84 11.72 33.88
CA ARG A 834 20.88 12.45 34.63
C ARG A 834 20.82 13.96 34.41
N ASP A 835 20.82 14.73 35.50
CA ASP A 835 20.85 16.20 35.46
C ASP A 835 22.25 16.77 35.20
N ASP A 836 23.30 16.06 35.63
CA ASP A 836 24.69 16.48 35.43
C ASP A 836 25.18 16.23 34.00
N VAL A 837 25.88 17.21 33.42
CA VAL A 837 26.32 17.19 32.01
C VAL A 837 27.44 16.16 31.80
N ASP A 838 28.37 16.05 32.74
CA ASP A 838 29.54 15.17 32.60
C ASP A 838 29.09 13.70 32.77
N GLN A 839 28.20 13.41 33.73
CA GLN A 839 27.58 12.07 33.86
C GLN A 839 26.75 11.68 32.63
N ARG A 840 25.98 12.62 32.05
CA ARG A 840 25.25 12.34 30.79
C ARG A 840 26.21 12.00 29.65
N ALA A 841 27.31 12.72 29.52
CA ALA A 841 28.31 12.50 28.50
C ALA A 841 29.00 11.13 28.66
N GLU A 842 29.21 10.69 29.91
CA GLU A 842 29.74 9.37 30.23
C GLU A 842 28.78 8.25 29.82
N ILE A 843 27.48 8.37 30.13
CA ILE A 843 26.45 7.41 29.70
C ILE A 843 26.28 7.40 28.17
N LEU A 844 26.32 8.56 27.53
CA LEU A 844 26.30 8.63 26.06
C LEU A 844 27.53 7.93 25.46
N SER A 845 28.73 8.14 26.02
CA SER A 845 29.96 7.45 25.62
C SER A 845 29.86 5.93 25.84
N TYR A 846 29.23 5.51 26.92
CA TYR A 846 28.96 4.10 27.22
C TYR A 846 28.11 3.45 26.13
N PHE A 847 27.01 4.08 25.71
CA PHE A 847 26.17 3.52 24.65
C PHE A 847 26.81 3.54 23.26
N VAL A 848 27.71 4.49 22.98
CA VAL A 848 28.54 4.43 21.76
C VAL A 848 29.42 3.17 21.77
N LYS A 849 29.99 2.77 22.91
CA LYS A 849 30.73 1.50 23.04
C LYS A 849 29.82 0.28 22.88
N VAL A 850 28.62 0.32 23.46
CA VAL A 850 27.61 -0.75 23.27
C VAL A 850 27.28 -0.91 21.77
N ALA A 851 27.05 0.19 21.05
CA ALA A 851 26.81 0.16 19.61
C ALA A 851 27.98 -0.45 18.83
N ALA A 852 29.22 -0.12 19.20
CA ALA A 852 30.40 -0.72 18.57
C ALA A 852 30.41 -2.26 18.73
N VAL A 853 30.17 -2.77 19.95
CA VAL A 853 30.14 -4.22 20.23
C VAL A 853 29.00 -4.92 19.50
N LEU A 854 27.83 -4.28 19.40
CA LEU A 854 26.67 -4.77 18.65
C LEU A 854 27.00 -4.92 17.15
N LEU A 855 27.67 -3.93 16.57
CA LEU A 855 28.11 -3.99 15.17
C LEU A 855 29.21 -5.03 14.96
N ASN A 856 30.23 -5.05 15.82
CA ASN A 856 31.36 -5.97 15.77
C ASN A 856 31.93 -6.19 17.19
N PRO A 857 31.99 -7.42 17.72
CA PRO A 857 31.93 -8.71 17.01
C PRO A 857 30.56 -9.39 16.94
N LEU A 858 29.51 -8.86 17.59
CA LEU A 858 28.24 -9.60 17.69
C LEU A 858 27.47 -9.67 16.37
N GLN A 859 27.75 -8.81 15.39
CA GLN A 859 27.00 -8.73 14.12
C GLN A 859 25.47 -8.59 14.34
N ASN A 860 25.07 -7.92 15.41
CA ASN A 860 23.69 -7.56 15.70
C ASN A 860 23.39 -6.19 15.09
N LEU A 861 23.01 -6.18 13.81
CA LEU A 861 22.76 -4.95 13.06
C LEU A 861 21.48 -4.25 13.51
N ASP A 862 20.49 -5.00 13.97
CA ASP A 862 19.22 -4.47 14.49
C ASP A 862 19.45 -3.72 15.82
N GLY A 863 20.11 -4.35 16.78
CA GLY A 863 20.50 -3.73 18.05
C GLY A 863 21.44 -2.54 17.85
N PHE A 864 22.42 -2.65 16.96
CA PHE A 864 23.27 -1.53 16.57
C PHE A 864 22.43 -0.34 16.10
N MET A 865 21.48 -0.57 15.18
CA MET A 865 20.61 0.47 14.67
C MET A 865 19.69 1.04 15.75
N ALA A 866 19.20 0.23 16.69
CA ALA A 866 18.38 0.69 17.82
C ALA A 866 19.14 1.69 18.70
N VAL A 867 20.40 1.38 19.05
CA VAL A 867 21.23 2.30 19.84
C VAL A 867 21.62 3.54 19.05
N MET A 868 21.95 3.41 17.76
CA MET A 868 22.27 4.57 16.93
C MET A 868 21.07 5.50 16.71
N ASN A 869 19.86 4.95 16.57
CA ASN A 869 18.62 5.73 16.52
C ASN A 869 18.43 6.56 17.80
N ALA A 870 18.73 6.00 18.97
CA ALA A 870 18.69 6.74 20.23
C ALA A 870 19.67 7.92 20.25
N THR A 871 20.88 7.75 19.70
CA THR A 871 21.87 8.85 19.61
C THR A 871 21.46 9.95 18.63
N ASN A 872 20.70 9.59 17.58
CA ASN A 872 20.16 10.51 16.58
C ASN A 872 18.77 11.06 16.95
N ASP A 873 18.19 10.64 18.09
CA ASP A 873 16.91 11.15 18.57
C ASP A 873 16.99 12.67 18.79
N SER A 874 15.92 13.38 18.42
CA SER A 874 15.87 14.84 18.53
C SER A 874 16.14 15.36 19.95
N SER A 875 15.78 14.58 20.97
CA SER A 875 15.98 14.87 22.39
C SER A 875 17.44 14.73 22.81
N ILE A 876 18.23 13.89 22.13
CA ILE A 876 19.65 13.66 22.43
C ILE A 876 20.55 14.49 21.50
N TYR A 877 20.27 14.52 20.19
CA TYR A 877 21.08 15.20 19.18
C TYR A 877 21.21 16.73 19.42
N ARG A 878 20.23 17.31 20.10
CA ARG A 878 20.22 18.73 20.48
C ARG A 878 21.12 19.09 21.67
N LEU A 879 21.55 18.12 22.48
CA LEU A 879 22.30 18.34 23.73
C LEU A 879 23.76 18.74 23.47
N LYS A 880 23.98 19.93 22.87
CA LYS A 880 25.30 20.36 22.40
C LYS A 880 26.35 20.41 23.52
N LYS A 881 25.95 20.70 24.76
CA LYS A 881 26.89 20.70 25.90
C LYS A 881 27.31 19.27 26.24
N THR A 882 26.36 18.33 26.32
CA THR A 882 26.64 16.91 26.53
C THR A 882 27.55 16.35 25.42
N TRP A 883 27.25 16.60 24.14
CA TRP A 883 28.10 16.18 23.01
C TRP A 883 29.52 16.77 23.05
N GLY A 884 29.64 18.01 23.54
CA GLY A 884 30.93 18.68 23.72
C GLY A 884 31.83 18.04 24.79
N ARG A 885 31.24 17.34 25.78
CA ARG A 885 31.92 16.69 26.90
C ARG A 885 32.34 15.23 26.64
N LEU A 886 32.01 14.67 25.49
CA LEU A 886 32.50 13.34 25.09
C LEU A 886 34.03 13.32 25.01
N SER A 887 34.63 12.19 25.39
CA SER A 887 36.05 11.96 25.17
C SER A 887 36.35 11.92 23.66
N PRO A 888 37.56 12.30 23.21
CA PRO A 888 37.93 12.25 21.79
C PRO A 888 37.73 10.85 21.19
N GLN A 889 38.14 9.80 21.91
CA GLN A 889 37.96 8.41 21.50
C GLN A 889 36.47 8.04 21.28
N ALA A 890 35.58 8.46 22.18
CA ALA A 890 34.15 8.17 22.03
C ALA A 890 33.52 8.96 20.87
N ARG A 891 33.98 10.19 20.62
CA ARG A 891 33.51 11.02 19.52
C ARG A 891 33.92 10.44 18.16
N ASP A 892 35.18 10.05 18.02
CA ASP A 892 35.70 9.44 16.79
C ASP A 892 34.98 8.12 16.50
N LEU A 893 34.83 7.27 17.53
CA LEU A 893 34.07 6.02 17.42
C LEU A 893 32.63 6.27 16.98
N TRP A 894 31.94 7.27 17.53
CA TRP A 894 30.58 7.62 17.10
C TRP A 894 30.53 8.07 15.63
N HIS A 895 31.51 8.86 15.17
CA HIS A 895 31.60 9.28 13.77
C HIS A 895 31.76 8.09 12.82
N ASP A 896 32.63 7.14 13.17
CA ASP A 896 32.83 5.92 12.39
C ASP A 896 31.56 5.08 12.32
N LEU A 897 30.90 4.88 13.47
CA LEU A 897 29.64 4.12 13.54
C LEU A 897 28.51 4.80 12.76
N LYS A 898 28.42 6.14 12.81
CA LYS A 898 27.37 6.90 12.12
C LYS A 898 27.36 6.65 10.62
N LEU A 899 28.52 6.46 9.99
CA LEU A 899 28.64 6.18 8.55
C LEU A 899 27.82 4.96 8.11
N HIS A 900 27.62 3.97 9.00
CA HIS A 900 26.83 2.78 8.70
C HIS A 900 25.31 3.05 8.64
N THR A 901 24.84 4.15 9.26
CA THR A 901 23.42 4.53 9.32
C THR A 901 22.99 5.46 8.17
N GLU A 902 23.94 6.07 7.47
CA GLU A 902 23.67 7.05 6.41
C GLU A 902 23.16 6.41 5.10
N LYS A 903 22.63 7.25 4.19
CA LYS A 903 22.15 6.86 2.85
C LYS A 903 21.09 5.75 2.87
N GLY A 904 20.24 5.73 3.90
CA GLY A 904 19.22 4.69 4.10
C GLY A 904 19.82 3.35 4.52
N ALA A 905 20.86 3.35 5.36
CA ALA A 905 21.52 2.15 5.87
C ALA A 905 22.06 1.19 4.78
N ARG A 906 22.44 1.72 3.61
CA ARG A 906 23.09 0.93 2.52
C ARG A 906 24.32 0.14 3.00
N PRO A 907 25.19 0.66 3.89
CA PRO A 907 26.31 -0.11 4.42
C PRO A 907 25.85 -1.33 5.24
N LEU A 908 24.78 -1.23 6.03
CA LEU A 908 24.21 -2.38 6.76
C LEU A 908 23.61 -3.42 5.81
N ASN A 909 23.01 -2.98 4.68
CA ASN A 909 22.57 -3.89 3.63
C ASN A 909 23.75 -4.67 3.03
N LYS A 910 24.90 -4.02 2.83
CA LYS A 910 26.12 -4.67 2.36
C LYS A 910 26.62 -5.71 3.36
N LEU A 911 26.71 -5.35 4.65
CA LEU A 911 27.08 -6.28 5.72
C LEU A 911 26.11 -7.46 5.83
N THR A 912 24.81 -7.25 5.64
CA THR A 912 23.82 -8.33 5.62
C THR A 912 24.03 -9.28 4.42
N LYS A 913 24.52 -8.75 3.29
CA LYS A 913 24.78 -9.55 2.08
C LYS A 913 26.06 -10.37 2.18
N GLU A 914 27.08 -9.84 2.84
CA GLU A 914 28.43 -10.40 2.97
C GLU A 914 28.67 -11.15 4.29
N GLY A 915 27.80 -10.95 5.29
CA GLY A 915 27.95 -11.47 6.64
C GLY A 915 27.67 -12.96 6.75
N THR A 916 28.34 -13.59 7.72
CA THR A 916 28.22 -15.01 8.02
C THR A 916 27.45 -15.22 9.33
N PRO A 917 26.59 -16.23 9.45
CA PRO A 917 25.92 -16.53 10.72
C PRO A 917 26.92 -16.83 11.86
N PRO A 918 26.61 -16.50 13.13
CA PRO A 918 25.38 -15.84 13.60
C PRO A 918 25.40 -14.32 13.33
N LEU A 919 24.29 -13.81 12.80
CA LEU A 919 24.10 -12.39 12.46
C LEU A 919 22.62 -12.04 12.65
N ILE A 920 22.31 -10.83 13.14
CA ILE A 920 20.93 -10.32 13.17
C ILE A 920 20.83 -9.18 12.16
N PRO A 921 20.08 -9.34 11.05
CA PRO A 921 19.96 -8.30 10.04
C PRO A 921 19.06 -7.17 10.54
N TYR A 922 19.33 -5.94 10.06
CA TYR A 922 18.41 -4.83 10.31
C TYR A 922 17.14 -5.01 9.46
N MET A 923 16.03 -5.35 10.12
CA MET A 923 14.81 -5.78 9.44
C MET A 923 14.17 -4.71 8.56
N GLY A 924 14.36 -3.42 8.89
CA GLY A 924 13.87 -2.32 8.06
C GLY A 924 14.42 -2.36 6.62
N VAL A 925 15.69 -2.70 6.46
CA VAL A 925 16.34 -2.83 5.14
C VAL A 925 15.93 -4.13 4.44
N VAL A 926 15.80 -5.23 5.19
CA VAL A 926 15.35 -6.52 4.65
C VAL A 926 13.97 -6.39 4.03
N ILE A 927 13.03 -5.75 4.75
CA ILE A 927 11.67 -5.52 4.29
C ILE A 927 11.65 -4.56 3.08
N GLN A 928 12.44 -3.49 3.09
CA GLN A 928 12.55 -2.60 1.92
C GLN A 928 13.04 -3.34 0.67
N ASN A 929 14.04 -4.22 0.81
CA ASN A 929 14.52 -5.05 -0.30
C ASN A 929 13.41 -5.97 -0.83
N ILE A 930 12.59 -6.56 0.05
CA ILE A 930 11.48 -7.43 -0.36
C ILE A 930 10.39 -6.64 -1.05
N ILE A 931 10.01 -5.48 -0.53
CA ILE A 931 9.01 -4.61 -1.15
C ILE A 931 9.46 -4.20 -2.56
N ALA A 932 10.73 -3.79 -2.71
CA ALA A 932 11.29 -3.46 -4.01
C ALA A 932 11.32 -4.68 -4.96
N LEU A 933 11.54 -5.89 -4.44
CA LEU A 933 11.46 -7.12 -5.23
C LEU A 933 10.02 -7.50 -5.60
N GLN A 934 9.05 -7.21 -4.74
CA GLN A 934 7.62 -7.46 -4.99
C GLN A 934 7.04 -6.54 -6.06
N GLU A 935 7.60 -5.34 -6.25
CA GLU A 935 7.20 -4.39 -7.30
C GLU A 935 7.50 -4.89 -8.73
N PHE A 936 8.41 -5.87 -8.91
CA PHE A 936 8.59 -6.53 -10.20
C PHE A 936 7.38 -7.42 -10.54
N PRO A 937 6.96 -7.51 -11.81
CA PRO A 937 5.81 -8.34 -12.19
C PRO A 937 6.15 -9.83 -12.00
N ASP A 938 5.17 -10.62 -11.54
CA ASP A 938 5.33 -12.08 -11.36
C ASP A 938 5.48 -12.81 -12.70
N ARG A 939 4.95 -12.22 -13.77
CA ARG A 939 5.03 -12.74 -15.14
C ARG A 939 5.52 -11.67 -16.11
N VAL A 940 6.22 -12.09 -17.15
CA VAL A 940 6.74 -11.22 -18.22
C VAL A 940 6.02 -11.52 -19.54
N GLU A 941 6.42 -10.85 -20.63
CA GLU A 941 5.84 -11.03 -21.98
C GLU A 941 5.67 -12.51 -22.35
N GLY A 942 4.47 -12.85 -22.86
CA GLY A 942 4.10 -14.23 -23.19
C GLY A 942 3.62 -15.07 -22.00
N ASP A 943 3.17 -14.44 -20.90
CA ASP A 943 2.68 -15.10 -19.68
C ASP A 943 3.74 -15.98 -18.99
N LEU A 944 5.02 -15.73 -19.25
CA LEU A 944 6.14 -16.51 -18.72
C LEU A 944 6.45 -16.11 -17.27
N ILE A 945 6.81 -17.08 -16.42
CA ILE A 945 7.18 -16.85 -15.03
C ILE A 945 8.47 -16.03 -14.97
N ASN A 946 8.47 -14.93 -14.20
CA ASN A 946 9.64 -14.09 -13.97
C ASN A 946 10.63 -14.77 -13.01
N PHE A 947 11.45 -15.68 -13.54
CA PHE A 947 12.37 -16.46 -12.73
C PHE A 947 13.46 -15.61 -12.05
N LYS A 948 13.82 -14.46 -12.64
CA LYS A 948 14.76 -13.51 -12.03
C LYS A 948 14.23 -12.93 -10.70
N LYS A 949 12.93 -12.63 -10.63
CA LYS A 949 12.27 -12.19 -9.38
C LYS A 949 12.35 -13.31 -8.33
N ILE A 950 11.98 -14.53 -8.72
CA ILE A 950 11.99 -15.72 -7.85
C ILE A 950 13.38 -15.97 -7.28
N ARG A 951 14.42 -16.00 -8.13
CA ARG A 951 15.81 -16.20 -7.72
C ARG A 951 16.25 -15.15 -6.69
N SER A 952 15.89 -13.89 -6.92
CA SER A 952 16.29 -12.78 -6.04
C SER A 952 15.62 -12.87 -4.66
N ILE A 953 14.32 -13.22 -4.63
CA ILE A 953 13.58 -13.42 -3.38
C ILE A 953 14.10 -14.66 -2.64
N GLY A 954 14.29 -15.78 -3.33
CA GLY A 954 14.82 -17.01 -2.75
C GLY A 954 16.21 -16.84 -2.13
N GLY A 955 17.12 -16.13 -2.80
CA GLY A 955 18.45 -15.84 -2.26
C GLY A 955 18.44 -14.91 -1.03
N LEU A 956 17.41 -14.06 -0.87
CA LEU A 956 17.23 -13.25 0.32
C LEU A 956 16.70 -14.11 1.48
N ILE A 957 15.67 -14.92 1.23
CA ILE A 957 15.05 -15.81 2.23
C ILE A 957 16.06 -16.85 2.73
N SER A 958 16.84 -17.47 1.83
CA SER A 958 17.84 -18.48 2.21
C SER A 958 18.84 -17.93 3.22
N ARG A 959 19.35 -16.71 2.99
CA ARG A 959 20.23 -16.02 3.93
C ARG A 959 19.53 -15.67 5.23
N PHE A 960 18.31 -15.14 5.15
CA PHE A 960 17.50 -14.84 6.33
C PHE A 960 17.33 -16.08 7.24
N LEU A 961 16.98 -17.23 6.66
CA LEU A 961 16.86 -18.50 7.39
C LEU A 961 18.20 -18.98 7.95
N SER A 962 19.30 -18.78 7.23
CA SER A 962 20.64 -19.13 7.72
C SER A 962 21.00 -18.39 9.02
N PHE A 963 20.58 -17.13 9.13
CA PHE A 963 20.77 -16.30 10.32
C PHE A 963 19.88 -16.74 11.50
N GLN A 964 18.65 -17.21 11.22
CA GLN A 964 17.76 -17.74 12.26
C GLN A 964 18.24 -19.07 12.84
N LYS A 965 18.88 -19.91 12.01
CA LYS A 965 19.36 -21.25 12.40
C LYS A 965 20.63 -21.25 13.24
N ALA A 966 21.39 -20.15 13.22
CA ALA A 966 22.65 -20.03 13.96
C ALA A 966 22.40 -19.34 15.31
N ALA A 967 22.38 -20.13 16.39
CA ALA A 967 22.23 -19.61 17.75
C ALA A 967 23.48 -18.84 18.22
N TYR A 968 23.25 -17.77 18.97
CA TYR A 968 24.29 -17.12 19.78
C TYR A 968 24.55 -17.91 21.06
N LEU A 969 25.78 -18.43 21.21
CA LEU A 969 26.24 -19.15 22.40
C LEU A 969 26.73 -18.17 23.48
N LEU A 970 25.82 -17.32 23.99
CA LEU A 970 26.13 -16.30 25.00
C LEU A 970 25.45 -16.62 26.34
N PRO A 971 26.07 -16.31 27.49
CA PRO A 971 25.46 -16.53 28.79
C PRO A 971 24.32 -15.52 29.04
N THR A 972 23.24 -15.99 29.67
CA THR A 972 22.10 -15.16 30.08
C THR A 972 22.36 -14.50 31.44
N ASP A 973 22.29 -13.17 31.53
CA ASP A 973 22.31 -12.43 32.81
C ASP A 973 20.91 -11.87 33.11
N LYS A 974 20.22 -12.51 34.07
CA LYS A 974 18.85 -12.14 34.45
C LYS A 974 18.74 -10.70 34.96
N ARG A 975 19.73 -10.19 35.69
CA ARG A 975 19.66 -8.83 36.27
C ARG A 975 19.71 -7.77 35.18
N VAL A 976 20.56 -8.00 34.18
CA VAL A 976 20.69 -7.10 33.03
C VAL A 976 19.44 -7.16 32.16
N LEU A 977 18.88 -8.35 31.95
CA LEU A 977 17.62 -8.50 31.23
C LEU A 977 16.44 -7.83 31.96
N GLU A 978 16.33 -7.99 33.29
CA GLU A 978 15.36 -7.25 34.11
C GLU A 978 15.54 -5.74 33.95
N PHE A 979 16.79 -5.27 33.93
CA PHE A 979 17.10 -3.86 33.76
C PHE A 979 16.67 -3.31 32.39
N ILE A 980 16.87 -4.08 31.31
CA ILE A 980 16.37 -3.76 29.96
C ILE A 980 14.84 -3.77 29.93
N CYS A 981 14.19 -4.72 30.61
CA CYS A 981 12.74 -4.85 30.71
C CYS A 981 12.08 -3.87 31.70
N THR A 982 12.80 -2.88 32.24
CA THR A 982 12.18 -1.91 33.15
C THR A 982 11.26 -0.93 32.39
N SER A 983 10.20 -0.47 33.05
CA SER A 983 9.38 0.62 32.54
C SER A 983 10.23 1.87 32.36
N VAL A 984 10.17 2.44 31.16
CA VAL A 984 10.95 3.63 30.82
C VAL A 984 10.33 4.85 31.49
N GLN A 985 11.17 5.70 32.08
CA GLN A 985 10.72 6.92 32.78
C GLN A 985 10.07 7.94 31.83
N TYR A 986 10.56 7.99 30.59
CA TYR A 986 10.08 8.86 29.52
C TYR A 986 9.62 7.98 28.35
N PRO A 987 8.34 7.59 28.31
CA PRO A 987 7.87 6.55 27.38
C PRO A 987 7.59 7.05 25.96
N ASP A 988 7.42 8.37 25.75
CA ASP A 988 7.08 8.97 24.46
C ASP A 988 8.07 10.08 24.06
N ALA A 989 8.02 10.46 22.77
CA ALA A 989 8.90 11.47 22.19
C ALA A 989 8.74 12.83 22.87
N ASP A 990 7.51 13.19 23.24
CA ASP A 990 7.22 14.46 23.90
C ASP A 990 7.81 14.52 25.31
N ALA A 991 7.67 13.48 26.14
CA ALA A 991 8.29 13.44 27.45
C ALA A 991 9.83 13.47 27.37
N CYS A 992 10.41 12.74 26.41
CA CYS A 992 11.85 12.79 26.14
C CYS A 992 12.31 14.20 25.77
N PHE A 993 11.58 14.86 24.86
CA PHE A 993 11.93 16.19 24.39
C PHE A 993 11.76 17.25 25.49
N GLN A 994 10.68 17.18 26.27
CA GLN A 994 10.46 18.05 27.42
C GLN A 994 11.55 17.88 28.49
N ARG A 995 11.96 16.64 28.77
CA ARG A 995 13.10 16.40 29.67
C ARG A 995 14.40 16.95 29.11
N SER A 996 14.65 16.78 27.81
CA SER A 996 15.81 17.35 27.12
C SER A 996 15.88 18.88 27.25
N LEU A 997 14.74 19.57 27.10
CA LEU A 997 14.65 21.03 27.30
C LEU A 997 14.94 21.44 28.74
N LYS A 998 14.52 20.64 29.72
CA LYS A 998 14.79 20.89 31.14
C LYS A 998 16.28 20.75 31.48
N VAL A 999 16.96 19.72 30.95
CA VAL A 999 18.39 19.49 31.24
C VAL A 999 19.33 20.39 30.44
N GLU A 1000 18.94 20.77 29.21
CA GLU A 1000 19.67 21.75 28.39
C GLU A 1000 18.67 22.69 27.66
N PRO A 1001 18.35 23.86 28.26
CA PRO A 1001 17.48 24.86 27.66
C PRO A 1001 18.01 25.38 26.32
N ARG A 1002 17.13 25.92 25.48
CA ARG A 1002 17.56 26.61 24.24
C ARG A 1002 18.36 27.85 24.63
N VAL A 1003 19.50 28.04 23.96
CA VAL A 1003 20.27 29.28 24.10
C VAL A 1003 19.45 30.40 23.45
N GLU A 1004 18.98 31.36 24.23
CA GLU A 1004 18.38 32.58 23.68
C GLU A 1004 19.46 33.30 22.86
N ALA A 1005 19.15 33.63 21.60
CA ALA A 1005 20.01 34.51 20.82
C ALA A 1005 20.18 35.81 21.63
N PRO A 1006 21.40 36.35 21.77
CA PRO A 1006 21.59 37.59 22.51
C PRO A 1006 20.72 38.66 21.85
N ASN A 1007 19.76 39.17 22.62
CA ASN A 1007 18.94 40.31 22.24
C ASN A 1007 19.85 41.51 21.97
N GLY A 1008 20.07 41.82 20.70
CA GLY A 1008 20.64 43.07 20.22
C GLY A 1008 20.60 43.08 18.71
N GLY A 1009 19.93 44.00 18.03
CA GLY A 1009 19.00 45.09 18.35
C GLY A 1009 18.32 45.44 17.01
N PRO A 1010 17.55 46.54 16.89
CA PRO A 1010 17.32 47.15 15.58
C PRO A 1010 18.63 47.67 14.97
#